data_AF-A0A968E612-F1
#
_entry.id   AF-A0A968E612-F1
#
_cell.length_a   1.000
_cell.length_b   1.000
_cell.length_c   1.000
_cell.angle_alpha   90.00
_cell.angle_beta   90.00
_cell.angle_gamma   90.00
#
_symmetry.space_group_name_H-M   'P 1'
#
loop_
_entity.id
_entity.type
_entity.pdbx_description
1 polymer ?
#
loop_
_entity_poly.entity_id
_entity_poly.type
_entity_poly.pdbx_seq_one_letter_code
_entity_poly.pdbx_strand_id
1 'polypeptide(L)'
;MVEKTYLITKMTVYLLGLLLLFFTTAHAKIIYVDDDGPADFDNIQAAIDDSNDGDTIIVSPGTYTGDGNRDISYNGKAITVRNEDPNDPNIVAATIINCNGTEDQPHRGFLFNSGEEANSVLAGLTITNGYADYGGGIYCEGSRPTITNCNIVGNEALLYWSSSGGGGISCRFCNLKGPSSPGKAFDPDPSDWATGISPTRSLRWTAGFLAESHDVYFGTTSPPPFIGNQTSTTFDPGTMEPYTTYYWRVDELNTLGKTIGDEWNFTTGSEPPPPPPFPSPPPGAFGEQSSPRILSETNLSGPTISNCVFIDNGSEEGGAMYILFSKPILNNCSFEDNKAGIGGGMFIERSNPELVNCDFIGNLSSMGGGLCCADSNTTLTNCSFRENPSQYYGGGLYNWYDSNTTLMDCIFSDNTAYFSGGGIYNDESSRSNLTNCTFTGNSVLNDYRFFEGGGGIYNLHATSNLIDCTFIGNSSYRGGGMLNLSHNDMSLTGCVFIENSADNYGGGLYIANPKTILTDCIFSNNSAVRGGGMYNVVDSASLNRCMFNGNSAVKGGGIYNGIYSTITLKNCLVSGNSAEDQYSGPLIIFPPVYGFGGGIYDEYGGTEVINCSFTENRASGEGGAIWLKYPEPSPPLPPFPIHGEVTISDTMKEIPSTMEVNDSNVSLISNCIIWGNQDSDGDGELSQIRIDPNEIPVVINYNCIEGWSGNLEGTGNIDADPCFVQPGFWDVIWSSRYPEYIWYEGHFQLLPESLCIDAGDPNYVDEPNEMDLDGRPRVIDGRIDMGAYEYQGPGQELLFYVDDDATGANNGSSWDDAFNYLQDAVAVARYGDKILVAQGTYKPDRADYSMITPGDWNEFFWL
;
A
#
# COMPACT_ATOMS: atom_id res chain seq x y z
N MET A 1 -36.54 6.67 70.55
CA MET A 1 -35.95 6.15 69.28
C MET A 1 -36.97 6.09 68.15
N VAL A 2 -38.22 5.70 68.40
CA VAL A 2 -39.27 5.56 67.37
C VAL A 2 -39.68 6.88 66.68
N GLU A 3 -39.67 8.02 67.37
CA GLU A 3 -40.01 9.33 66.76
C GLU A 3 -38.92 9.90 65.84
N LYS A 4 -37.63 9.65 66.12
CA LYS A 4 -36.53 10.10 65.25
C LYS A 4 -36.50 9.33 63.93
N THR A 5 -36.84 8.03 63.96
CA THR A 5 -36.93 7.21 62.75
C THR A 5 -38.08 7.67 61.87
N TYR A 6 -39.24 8.02 62.44
CA TYR A 6 -40.41 8.47 61.68
C TYR A 6 -40.21 9.82 60.95
N LEU A 7 -39.46 10.74 61.56
CA LEU A 7 -39.15 12.04 60.95
C LEU A 7 -38.13 11.91 59.80
N ILE A 8 -37.13 11.03 59.97
CA ILE A 8 -36.14 10.72 58.93
C ILE A 8 -36.84 10.05 57.75
N THR A 9 -37.69 9.04 57.96
CA THR A 9 -38.42 8.37 56.87
C THR A 9 -39.35 9.31 56.10
N LYS A 10 -40.02 10.26 56.76
CA LYS A 10 -40.82 11.28 56.07
C LYS A 10 -39.96 12.26 55.26
N MET A 11 -38.80 12.69 55.77
CA MET A 11 -37.87 13.52 54.99
C MET A 11 -37.30 12.75 53.80
N THR A 12 -36.95 11.46 53.93
CA THR A 12 -36.43 10.66 52.81
C THR A 12 -37.49 10.43 51.74
N VAL A 13 -38.76 10.20 52.11
CA VAL A 13 -39.87 10.04 51.16
C VAL A 13 -40.24 11.36 50.48
N TYR A 14 -40.16 12.49 51.16
CA TYR A 14 -40.31 13.82 50.52
C TYR A 14 -39.13 14.17 49.62
N LEU A 15 -37.89 13.79 49.98
CA LEU A 15 -36.70 13.99 49.14
C LEU A 15 -36.73 13.06 47.91
N LEU A 16 -37.17 11.81 48.05
CA LEU A 16 -37.40 10.87 46.94
C LEU A 16 -38.56 11.34 46.05
N GLY A 17 -39.64 11.86 46.62
CA GLY A 17 -40.77 12.43 45.88
C GLY A 17 -40.42 13.73 45.13
N LEU A 18 -39.55 14.57 45.69
CA LEU A 18 -38.99 15.74 45.00
C LEU A 18 -37.94 15.36 43.95
N LEU A 19 -37.11 14.33 44.18
CA LEU A 19 -36.20 13.79 43.15
C LEU A 19 -36.99 13.18 41.98
N LEU A 20 -38.08 12.46 42.24
CA LEU A 20 -38.95 11.88 41.20
C LEU A 20 -39.76 12.91 40.41
N LEU A 21 -39.96 14.13 40.94
CA LEU A 21 -40.60 15.24 40.22
C LEU A 21 -39.65 15.96 39.24
N PHE A 22 -38.33 15.69 39.31
CA PHE A 22 -37.33 16.18 38.34
C PHE A 22 -36.90 15.13 37.30
N PHE A 23 -37.40 13.89 37.38
CA PHE A 23 -37.29 12.92 36.30
C PHE A 23 -38.56 12.94 35.44
N THR A 24 -38.82 14.08 34.80
CA THR A 24 -39.49 13.97 33.49
C THR A 24 -38.45 13.35 32.57
N THR A 25 -38.65 12.09 32.19
CA THR A 25 -38.00 11.55 31.00
C THR A 25 -38.40 12.45 29.84
N ALA A 26 -37.58 13.44 29.50
CA ALA A 26 -37.69 14.15 28.25
C ALA A 26 -37.58 13.07 27.18
N HIS A 27 -38.70 12.77 26.53
CA HIS A 27 -38.68 11.87 25.39
C HIS A 27 -37.99 12.63 24.27
N ALA A 28 -37.05 11.98 23.59
CA ALA A 28 -36.45 12.48 22.37
C ALA A 28 -37.55 13.04 21.45
N LYS A 29 -37.49 14.32 21.16
CA LYS A 29 -38.40 15.04 20.26
C LYS A 29 -37.94 14.79 18.82
N ILE A 30 -38.92 14.70 17.92
CA ILE A 30 -38.68 14.78 16.47
C ILE A 30 -39.03 16.21 16.04
N ILE A 31 -38.11 16.88 15.35
CA ILE A 31 -38.26 18.24 14.80
C ILE A 31 -38.17 18.14 13.28
N TYR A 32 -39.10 18.77 12.56
CA TYR A 32 -39.10 18.78 11.09
C TYR A 32 -38.56 20.09 10.52
N VAL A 33 -37.75 20.01 9.47
CA VAL A 33 -37.16 21.15 8.74
C VAL A 33 -37.47 21.02 7.25
N ASP A 34 -37.98 22.08 6.65
CA ASP A 34 -38.40 22.14 5.24
C ASP A 34 -38.08 23.56 4.70
N ASP A 35 -37.41 23.67 3.56
CA ASP A 35 -36.97 24.96 2.99
C ASP A 35 -38.11 25.74 2.30
N ASP A 36 -39.16 25.05 1.85
CA ASP A 36 -40.27 25.66 1.13
C ASP A 36 -41.68 25.17 1.53
N GLY A 37 -41.76 24.19 2.44
CA GLY A 37 -43.00 23.58 2.92
C GLY A 37 -43.36 23.84 4.40
N PRO A 38 -44.46 23.26 4.89
CA PRO A 38 -44.91 23.43 6.27
C PRO A 38 -44.09 22.55 7.24
N ALA A 39 -43.09 23.15 7.89
CA ALA A 39 -42.28 22.50 8.93
C ALA A 39 -42.25 23.28 10.25
N ASP A 40 -41.57 22.73 11.27
CA ASP A 40 -41.35 23.42 12.54
C ASP A 40 -40.35 24.59 12.37
N PHE A 41 -39.38 24.43 11.45
CA PHE A 41 -38.37 25.43 11.12
C PHE A 41 -38.05 25.46 9.62
N ASP A 42 -37.71 26.64 9.11
CA ASP A 42 -37.32 26.87 7.71
C ASP A 42 -35.78 26.73 7.50
N ASN A 43 -35.00 26.53 8.58
CA ASN A 43 -33.56 26.31 8.51
C ASN A 43 -33.05 25.38 9.62
N ILE A 44 -31.95 24.71 9.34
CA ILE A 44 -31.42 23.61 10.15
C ILE A 44 -30.82 24.12 11.47
N GLN A 45 -30.07 25.22 11.46
CA GLN A 45 -29.44 25.74 12.67
C GLN A 45 -30.48 26.13 13.73
N ALA A 46 -31.60 26.75 13.33
CA ALA A 46 -32.67 27.09 14.26
C ALA A 46 -33.31 25.85 14.91
N ALA A 47 -33.46 24.75 14.16
CA ALA A 47 -33.92 23.48 14.70
C ALA A 47 -32.92 22.86 15.68
N ILE A 48 -31.61 22.95 15.37
CA ILE A 48 -30.55 22.53 16.30
C ILE A 48 -30.61 23.37 17.57
N ASP A 49 -30.78 24.68 17.48
CA ASP A 49 -30.80 25.57 18.63
C ASP A 49 -31.95 25.25 19.61
N ASP A 50 -33.13 24.86 19.10
CA ASP A 50 -34.30 24.42 19.90
C ASP A 50 -34.17 23.00 20.48
N SER A 51 -33.32 22.16 19.88
CA SER A 51 -33.17 20.75 20.27
C SER A 51 -32.44 20.54 21.60
N ASN A 52 -32.67 19.38 22.24
CA ASN A 52 -31.91 18.87 23.37
C ASN A 52 -31.23 17.55 23.02
N ASP A 53 -30.26 17.13 23.83
CA ASP A 53 -29.60 15.82 23.66
C ASP A 53 -30.62 14.68 23.55
N GLY A 54 -30.42 13.83 22.54
CA GLY A 54 -31.30 12.71 22.18
C GLY A 54 -32.36 13.05 21.12
N ASP A 55 -32.59 14.32 20.81
CA ASP A 55 -33.57 14.73 19.80
C ASP A 55 -33.12 14.36 18.37
N THR A 56 -34.11 14.23 17.48
CA THR A 56 -33.91 13.96 16.05
C THR A 56 -34.48 15.09 15.20
N ILE A 57 -33.68 15.63 14.30
CA ILE A 57 -34.06 16.62 13.30
C ILE A 57 -34.19 15.90 11.96
N ILE A 58 -35.38 15.97 11.37
CA ILE A 58 -35.71 15.40 10.06
C ILE A 58 -35.74 16.53 9.04
N VAL A 59 -34.87 16.44 8.03
CA VAL A 59 -34.74 17.40 6.93
C VAL A 59 -35.47 16.82 5.71
N SER A 60 -36.50 17.52 5.24
CA SER A 60 -37.25 17.14 4.03
C SER A 60 -36.37 17.20 2.78
N PRO A 61 -36.71 16.48 1.69
CA PRO A 61 -36.05 16.68 0.40
C PRO A 61 -36.19 18.12 -0.09
N GLY A 62 -35.09 18.77 -0.47
CA GLY A 62 -35.03 20.21 -0.72
C GLY A 62 -33.60 20.69 -0.97
N THR A 63 -33.42 21.96 -1.35
CA THR A 63 -32.09 22.56 -1.56
C THR A 63 -31.88 23.71 -0.57
N TYR A 64 -31.25 23.37 0.54
CA TYR A 64 -31.01 24.26 1.66
C TYR A 64 -29.80 25.15 1.36
N THR A 65 -30.03 26.46 1.36
CA THR A 65 -29.01 27.49 1.11
C THR A 65 -29.14 28.66 2.09
N GLY A 66 -28.10 29.49 2.16
CA GLY A 66 -28.13 30.72 2.95
C GLY A 66 -27.93 30.52 4.45
N ASP A 67 -28.07 31.61 5.20
CA ASP A 67 -27.78 31.63 6.63
C ASP A 67 -28.70 30.68 7.41
N GLY A 68 -28.10 29.87 8.30
CA GLY A 68 -28.79 28.81 9.06
C GLY A 68 -28.83 27.45 8.37
N ASN A 69 -28.40 27.37 7.10
CA ASN A 69 -28.31 26.13 6.31
C ASN A 69 -26.88 25.84 5.80
N ARG A 70 -25.90 26.61 6.28
CA ARG A 70 -24.46 26.48 6.04
C ARG A 70 -23.73 26.86 7.32
N ASP A 71 -22.49 26.41 7.46
CA ASP A 71 -21.68 26.52 8.67
C ASP A 71 -22.42 25.98 9.91
N ILE A 72 -23.17 24.89 9.72
CA ILE A 72 -24.10 24.34 10.72
C ILE A 72 -23.30 23.72 11.87
N SER A 73 -23.54 24.19 13.09
CA SER A 73 -22.89 23.71 14.32
C SER A 73 -23.87 22.93 15.17
N TYR A 74 -23.43 21.77 15.67
CA TYR A 74 -24.17 20.96 16.64
C TYR A 74 -24.11 21.55 18.06
N ASN A 75 -23.23 22.53 18.30
CA ASN A 75 -23.05 23.19 19.59
C ASN A 75 -22.79 22.19 20.74
N GLY A 76 -22.08 21.08 20.44
CA GLY A 76 -21.76 20.02 21.40
C GLY A 76 -22.94 19.11 21.76
N LYS A 77 -24.10 19.25 21.09
CA LYS A 77 -25.30 18.46 21.39
C LYS A 77 -25.21 17.05 20.83
N ALA A 78 -25.72 16.09 21.60
CA ALA A 78 -25.84 14.68 21.21
C ALA A 78 -27.17 14.44 20.48
N ILE A 79 -27.32 14.99 19.28
CA ILE A 79 -28.55 14.94 18.47
C ILE A 79 -28.33 14.21 17.15
N THR A 80 -29.42 13.78 16.51
CA THR A 80 -29.38 13.22 15.15
C THR A 80 -29.97 14.22 14.15
N VAL A 81 -29.20 14.64 13.16
CA VAL A 81 -29.72 15.38 11.98
C VAL A 81 -29.71 14.41 10.81
N ARG A 82 -30.88 14.21 10.19
CA ARG A 82 -31.00 13.28 9.06
C ARG A 82 -32.13 13.63 8.11
N ASN A 83 -32.10 13.07 6.90
CA ASN A 83 -33.28 13.08 6.01
C ASN A 83 -34.38 12.10 6.49
N GLU A 84 -35.47 11.98 5.73
CA GLU A 84 -36.58 11.07 6.06
C GLU A 84 -36.20 9.58 6.07
N ASP A 85 -35.39 9.13 5.10
CA ASP A 85 -34.84 7.78 5.01
C ASP A 85 -33.39 7.80 4.51
N PRO A 86 -32.40 7.68 5.42
CA PRO A 86 -30.98 7.76 5.06
C PRO A 86 -30.49 6.61 4.18
N ASN A 87 -31.26 5.53 4.05
CA ASN A 87 -30.85 4.36 3.26
C ASN A 87 -31.41 4.39 1.83
N ASP A 88 -32.31 5.33 1.50
CA ASP A 88 -32.79 5.51 0.12
C ASP A 88 -31.89 6.52 -0.61
N PRO A 89 -31.05 6.08 -1.56
CA PRO A 89 -30.12 6.96 -2.26
C PRO A 89 -30.82 8.10 -3.03
N ASN A 90 -32.09 7.92 -3.43
CA ASN A 90 -32.85 8.98 -4.10
C ASN A 90 -33.23 10.11 -3.14
N ILE A 91 -33.53 9.76 -1.87
CA ILE A 91 -33.85 10.75 -0.84
C ILE A 91 -32.55 11.45 -0.41
N VAL A 92 -31.45 10.70 -0.22
CA VAL A 92 -30.13 11.28 0.07
C VAL A 92 -29.71 12.28 -1.00
N ALA A 93 -29.84 11.92 -2.29
CA ALA A 93 -29.52 12.80 -3.42
C ALA A 93 -30.45 14.02 -3.52
N ALA A 94 -31.70 13.91 -3.06
CA ALA A 94 -32.68 14.99 -3.11
C ALA A 94 -32.65 15.94 -1.91
N THR A 95 -32.02 15.55 -0.79
CA THR A 95 -31.84 16.41 0.39
C THR A 95 -30.46 17.06 0.36
N ILE A 96 -30.40 18.27 -0.20
CA ILE A 96 -29.14 18.93 -0.56
C ILE A 96 -28.86 20.12 0.37
N ILE A 97 -27.70 20.10 1.01
CA ILE A 97 -27.09 21.23 1.70
C ILE A 97 -26.10 21.88 0.73
N ASN A 98 -26.50 22.99 0.13
CA ASN A 98 -25.68 23.73 -0.81
C ASN A 98 -25.06 24.96 -0.11
N CYS A 99 -23.77 24.85 0.19
CA CYS A 99 -23.05 25.82 1.00
C CYS A 99 -22.85 27.17 0.28
N ASN A 100 -22.86 27.17 -1.06
CA ASN A 100 -22.49 28.31 -1.92
C ASN A 100 -21.18 29.00 -1.46
N GLY A 101 -20.20 28.20 -1.05
CA GLY A 101 -18.87 28.66 -0.67
C GLY A 101 -18.07 29.11 -1.88
N THR A 102 -17.28 30.16 -1.71
CA THR A 102 -16.36 30.72 -2.72
C THR A 102 -15.11 31.26 -2.04
N GLU A 103 -14.06 31.55 -2.80
CA GLU A 103 -12.84 32.18 -2.29
C GLU A 103 -13.12 33.50 -1.53
N ASP A 104 -14.00 34.36 -2.06
CA ASP A 104 -14.35 35.63 -1.43
C ASP A 104 -15.29 35.47 -0.20
N GLN A 105 -16.01 34.35 -0.13
CA GLN A 105 -17.01 34.04 0.90
C GLN A 105 -16.95 32.54 1.24
N PRO A 106 -15.96 32.11 2.03
CA PRO A 106 -15.81 30.71 2.39
C PRO A 106 -16.95 30.29 3.31
N HIS A 107 -17.60 29.19 2.95
CA HIS A 107 -18.70 28.57 3.69
C HIS A 107 -18.62 27.05 3.53
N ARG A 108 -18.93 26.33 4.61
CA ARG A 108 -19.02 24.85 4.61
C ARG A 108 -20.42 24.37 4.97
N GLY A 109 -20.64 23.06 4.95
CA GLY A 109 -21.92 22.47 5.33
C GLY A 109 -22.03 22.36 6.86
N PHE A 110 -21.14 21.59 7.46
CA PHE A 110 -21.20 21.25 8.89
C PHE A 110 -19.88 21.49 9.62
N LEU A 111 -20.00 21.88 10.89
CA LEU A 111 -18.90 22.17 11.79
C LEU A 111 -19.07 21.36 13.08
N PHE A 112 -18.13 20.44 13.34
CA PHE A 112 -18.01 19.66 14.56
C PHE A 112 -16.77 20.09 15.31
N ASN A 113 -16.90 21.13 16.12
CA ASN A 113 -15.79 21.74 16.86
C ASN A 113 -16.14 22.08 18.31
N SER A 114 -17.21 21.51 18.84
CA SER A 114 -17.71 21.80 20.20
C SER A 114 -17.68 20.58 21.11
N GLY A 115 -16.88 19.57 20.76
CA GLY A 115 -16.70 18.35 21.56
C GLY A 115 -17.78 17.31 21.29
N GLU A 116 -18.36 17.30 20.09
CA GLU A 116 -19.33 16.31 19.67
C GLU A 116 -18.76 14.88 19.77
N GLU A 117 -19.58 13.94 20.25
CA GLU A 117 -19.20 12.53 20.36
C GLU A 117 -20.05 11.67 19.42
N ALA A 118 -19.93 10.34 19.51
CA ALA A 118 -20.56 9.40 18.56
C ALA A 118 -22.10 9.50 18.51
N ASN A 119 -22.75 10.09 19.53
CA ASN A 119 -24.20 10.33 19.56
C ASN A 119 -24.62 11.62 18.84
N SER A 120 -23.67 12.45 18.40
CA SER A 120 -23.90 13.53 17.46
C SER A 120 -23.85 12.94 16.05
N VAL A 121 -25.02 12.67 15.48
CA VAL A 121 -25.17 11.90 14.25
C VAL A 121 -25.60 12.81 13.11
N LEU A 122 -24.91 12.72 11.98
CA LEU A 122 -25.27 13.31 10.69
C LEU A 122 -25.56 12.17 9.71
N ALA A 123 -26.76 12.14 9.12
CA ALA A 123 -27.11 11.04 8.23
C ALA A 123 -27.95 11.39 7.00
N GLY A 124 -27.65 10.80 5.85
CA GLY A 124 -28.57 10.82 4.70
C GLY A 124 -28.64 12.15 3.95
N LEU A 125 -27.60 12.98 4.00
CA LEU A 125 -27.61 14.30 3.33
C LEU A 125 -26.59 14.36 2.19
N THR A 126 -26.91 15.12 1.14
CA THR A 126 -25.94 15.56 0.14
C THR A 126 -25.37 16.92 0.53
N ILE A 127 -24.04 17.05 0.63
CA ILE A 127 -23.33 18.29 1.03
C ILE A 127 -22.43 18.72 -0.11
N THR A 128 -22.63 19.93 -0.62
CA THR A 128 -22.00 20.38 -1.86
C THR A 128 -21.68 21.87 -1.91
N ASN A 129 -20.79 22.23 -2.83
CA ASN A 129 -20.29 23.59 -3.08
C ASN A 129 -19.75 24.26 -1.82
N GLY A 130 -19.16 23.48 -0.92
CA GLY A 130 -18.40 23.98 0.21
C GLY A 130 -17.05 24.53 -0.23
N TYR A 131 -16.60 25.64 0.38
CA TYR A 131 -15.29 26.23 0.16
C TYR A 131 -14.74 26.71 1.49
N ALA A 132 -13.65 26.12 1.98
CA ALA A 132 -13.00 26.50 3.23
C ALA A 132 -11.55 26.00 3.30
N ASP A 133 -10.72 26.61 4.14
CA ASP A 133 -9.32 26.23 4.34
C ASP A 133 -9.12 24.74 4.70
N TYR A 134 -10.04 24.18 5.48
CA TYR A 134 -10.09 22.76 5.83
C TYR A 134 -11.53 22.30 5.90
N GLY A 135 -11.81 21.12 5.36
CA GLY A 135 -13.15 20.54 5.44
C GLY A 135 -14.16 21.37 4.66
N GLY A 136 -13.95 21.50 3.35
CA GLY A 136 -14.81 22.31 2.48
C GLY A 136 -16.29 21.97 2.66
N GLY A 137 -16.63 20.68 2.72
CA GLY A 137 -17.95 20.19 3.10
C GLY A 137 -18.17 20.11 4.62
N ILE A 138 -17.31 19.38 5.33
CA ILE A 138 -17.44 19.13 6.78
C ILE A 138 -16.09 19.29 7.47
N TYR A 139 -16.09 20.01 8.59
CA TYR A 139 -14.89 20.16 9.42
C TYR A 139 -15.10 19.54 10.81
N CYS A 140 -14.26 18.56 11.14
CA CYS A 140 -14.20 17.93 12.46
C CYS A 140 -12.90 18.31 13.16
N GLU A 141 -13.01 19.02 14.29
CA GLU A 141 -11.87 19.38 15.14
C GLU A 141 -12.17 19.06 16.60
N GLY A 142 -11.30 18.26 17.23
CA GLY A 142 -11.49 17.86 18.63
C GLY A 142 -12.78 17.07 18.90
N SER A 143 -13.43 16.59 17.84
CA SER A 143 -14.78 16.02 17.88
C SER A 143 -14.82 14.68 17.15
N ARG A 144 -15.71 13.79 17.59
CA ARG A 144 -15.85 12.43 17.06
C ARG A 144 -17.32 12.08 16.71
N PRO A 145 -17.97 12.85 15.82
CA PRO A 145 -19.33 12.56 15.40
C PRO A 145 -19.46 11.23 14.65
N THR A 146 -20.71 10.78 14.48
CA THR A 146 -21.03 9.71 13.53
C THR A 146 -21.60 10.34 12.25
N ILE A 147 -20.96 10.09 11.12
CA ILE A 147 -21.38 10.55 9.80
C ILE A 147 -21.74 9.32 8.96
N THR A 148 -22.97 9.24 8.44
CA THR A 148 -23.40 8.03 7.75
C THR A 148 -24.36 8.25 6.58
N ASN A 149 -24.20 7.48 5.50
CA ASN A 149 -25.05 7.56 4.31
C ASN A 149 -25.10 8.98 3.69
N CYS A 150 -23.99 9.70 3.71
CA CYS A 150 -23.90 11.06 3.16
C CYS A 150 -23.20 11.06 1.81
N ASN A 151 -23.66 11.93 0.91
CA ASN A 151 -22.95 12.27 -0.33
C ASN A 151 -22.19 13.58 -0.11
N ILE A 152 -20.87 13.57 -0.23
CA ILE A 152 -20.00 14.74 -0.09
C ILE A 152 -19.42 15.05 -1.47
N VAL A 153 -19.99 16.04 -2.16
CA VAL A 153 -19.81 16.21 -3.60
C VAL A 153 -19.36 17.62 -3.97
N GLY A 154 -18.29 17.77 -4.74
CA GLY A 154 -17.91 19.06 -5.32
C GLY A 154 -17.55 20.12 -4.28
N ASN A 155 -16.84 19.72 -3.21
CA ASN A 155 -16.38 20.64 -2.17
C ASN A 155 -14.88 20.90 -2.32
N GLU A 156 -14.46 22.12 -2.03
CA GLU A 156 -13.08 22.58 -2.21
C GLU A 156 -12.44 23.06 -0.90
N ALA A 157 -11.16 22.71 -0.71
CA ALA A 157 -10.33 23.28 0.34
C ALA A 157 -9.03 23.86 -0.22
N LEU A 158 -8.95 25.18 -0.32
CA LEU A 158 -7.84 25.88 -0.97
C LEU A 158 -7.43 27.14 -0.19
N LEU A 159 -6.18 27.16 0.27
CA LEU A 159 -5.45 28.35 0.69
C LEU A 159 -4.18 28.50 -0.13
N TYR A 160 -4.01 29.65 -0.78
CA TYR A 160 -2.73 30.00 -1.37
C TYR A 160 -1.70 30.20 -0.23
N TRP A 161 -0.59 29.47 -0.29
CA TRP A 161 0.61 29.63 0.55
C TRP A 161 0.62 28.98 1.96
N SER A 162 -0.36 28.14 2.33
CA SER A 162 -0.31 27.29 3.53
C SER A 162 -1.02 25.94 3.33
N SER A 163 -0.80 24.96 4.22
CA SER A 163 -1.47 23.66 4.14
C SER A 163 -2.99 23.82 4.25
N SER A 164 -3.73 23.31 3.27
CA SER A 164 -5.21 23.27 3.24
C SER A 164 -5.62 21.88 2.82
N GLY A 165 -6.63 21.31 3.48
CA GLY A 165 -6.92 19.89 3.27
C GLY A 165 -8.30 19.38 3.63
N GLY A 166 -8.70 18.32 2.94
CA GLY A 166 -10.03 17.72 3.05
C GLY A 166 -11.09 18.55 2.35
N GLY A 167 -11.12 18.55 1.02
CA GLY A 167 -12.17 19.25 0.26
C GLY A 167 -13.55 18.79 0.71
N GLY A 168 -13.74 17.48 0.84
CA GLY A 168 -14.93 16.91 1.45
C GLY A 168 -14.96 17.05 2.98
N ILE A 169 -14.08 16.32 3.68
CA ILE A 169 -14.03 16.28 5.15
C ILE A 169 -12.60 16.46 5.65
N SER A 170 -12.43 17.29 6.70
CA SER A 170 -11.17 17.35 7.45
C SER A 170 -11.38 16.89 8.89
N CYS A 171 -10.51 16.00 9.37
CA CYS A 171 -10.52 15.44 10.73
C CYS A 171 -9.22 15.77 11.45
N ARG A 172 -9.26 16.66 12.43
CA ARG A 172 -8.07 17.19 13.09
C ARG A 172 -8.17 17.10 14.61
N PHE A 173 -7.10 16.65 15.24
CA PHE A 173 -6.95 16.64 16.70
C PHE A 173 -8.11 15.97 17.47
N CYS A 174 -8.76 14.95 16.89
CA CYS A 174 -9.96 14.31 17.45
C CYS A 174 -9.69 13.46 18.71
N ASN A 175 -8.48 13.53 19.26
CA ASN A 175 -8.03 12.87 20.49
C ASN A 175 -8.30 13.70 21.77
N LEU A 176 -8.66 14.98 21.65
CA LEU A 176 -8.92 15.83 22.82
C LEU A 176 -10.29 15.49 23.46
N LYS A 177 -10.33 14.59 24.45
CA LYS A 177 -11.47 14.50 25.39
C LYS A 177 -11.65 15.87 26.07
N GLY A 178 -12.80 16.53 25.91
CA GLY A 178 -13.08 17.82 26.56
C GLY A 178 -13.17 17.74 28.10
N PRO A 179 -13.28 18.88 28.83
CA PRO A 179 -12.87 20.23 28.46
C PRO A 179 -11.44 20.49 28.99
N SER A 180 -10.60 21.15 28.19
CA SER A 180 -9.26 21.58 28.59
C SER A 180 -9.21 23.09 28.80
N SER A 181 -8.16 23.57 29.48
CA SER A 181 -7.72 24.96 29.34
C SER A 181 -7.75 25.34 27.85
N PRO A 182 -8.02 26.60 27.52
CA PRO A 182 -8.22 26.98 26.12
C PRO A 182 -6.96 26.67 25.28
N GLY A 183 -7.09 26.54 23.97
CA GLY A 183 -5.93 26.47 23.06
C GLY A 183 -5.08 27.73 23.18
N LYS A 184 -3.90 27.74 22.57
CA LYS A 184 -3.12 28.98 22.43
C LYS A 184 -3.76 29.87 21.37
N ALA A 185 -3.61 31.19 21.51
CA ALA A 185 -3.84 32.11 20.41
C ALA A 185 -2.90 31.76 19.26
N PHE A 186 -3.37 31.87 18.02
CA PHE A 186 -2.59 31.59 16.82
C PHE A 186 -2.92 32.61 15.72
N ASP A 187 -2.21 32.52 14.59
CA ASP A 187 -2.35 33.42 13.45
C ASP A 187 -2.22 34.92 13.80
N PRO A 188 -1.02 35.35 14.25
CA PRO A 188 -0.77 36.75 14.59
C PRO A 188 -0.76 37.66 13.37
N ASP A 189 -1.43 38.80 13.47
CA ASP A 189 -1.31 39.95 12.56
C ASP A 189 -0.96 41.20 13.37
N PRO A 190 0.25 41.78 13.23
CA PRO A 190 1.30 41.41 12.28
C PRO A 190 1.93 40.04 12.56
N SER A 191 2.30 39.34 11.49
CA SER A 191 2.94 38.02 11.57
C SER A 191 4.27 38.07 12.34
N ASP A 192 4.64 36.95 12.95
CA ASP A 192 5.93 36.85 13.65
C ASP A 192 7.10 37.15 12.70
N TRP A 193 8.08 37.89 13.20
CA TRP A 193 9.21 38.46 12.47
C TRP A 193 8.88 39.45 11.34
N ALA A 194 7.64 39.92 11.20
CA ALA A 194 7.31 40.88 10.15
C ALA A 194 8.10 42.18 10.29
N THR A 195 8.50 42.78 9.17
CA THR A 195 9.19 44.08 9.13
C THR A 195 8.42 45.06 8.25
N GLY A 196 8.62 46.36 8.46
CA GLY A 196 7.95 47.39 7.65
C GLY A 196 6.49 47.63 8.03
N ILE A 197 6.06 47.21 9.22
CA ILE A 197 4.67 47.33 9.69
C ILE A 197 4.31 48.79 9.96
N SER A 198 3.12 49.22 9.54
CA SER A 198 2.63 50.58 9.81
C SER A 198 2.67 50.89 11.32
N PRO A 199 3.22 52.03 11.76
CA PRO A 199 3.24 52.44 13.17
C PRO A 199 1.84 52.64 13.81
N THR A 200 0.77 52.52 13.03
CA THR A 200 -0.63 52.60 13.49
C THR A 200 -1.38 51.27 13.34
N ARG A 201 -0.68 50.17 13.02
CA ARG A 201 -1.30 48.85 12.83
C ARG A 201 -1.84 48.31 14.14
N SER A 202 -3.13 47.96 14.17
CA SER A 202 -3.73 47.17 15.25
C SER A 202 -3.27 45.71 15.16
N LEU A 203 -3.14 45.07 16.32
CA LEU A 203 -2.84 43.64 16.44
C LEU A 203 -4.13 42.84 16.35
N ARG A 204 -4.09 41.67 15.70
CA ARG A 204 -5.20 40.72 15.59
C ARG A 204 -4.66 39.30 15.70
N TRP A 205 -5.45 38.40 16.27
CA TRP A 205 -5.11 36.98 16.36
C TRP A 205 -6.38 36.15 16.18
N THR A 206 -6.22 34.85 15.97
CA THR A 206 -7.29 33.87 16.11
C THR A 206 -7.27 33.30 17.53
N ALA A 207 -8.44 33.30 18.18
CA ALA A 207 -8.60 32.82 19.53
C ALA A 207 -8.28 31.32 19.64
N GLY A 208 -7.59 30.92 20.69
CA GLY A 208 -7.41 29.50 21.01
C GLY A 208 -8.73 28.78 21.31
N PHE A 209 -8.79 27.48 20.98
CA PHE A 209 -9.94 26.60 21.26
C PHE A 209 -10.52 26.79 22.68
N LEU A 210 -11.83 26.91 22.87
CA LEU A 210 -12.47 27.16 24.18
C LEU A 210 -12.10 28.48 24.89
N ALA A 211 -11.44 29.45 24.25
CA ALA A 211 -11.15 30.74 24.87
C ALA A 211 -12.42 31.61 25.02
N GLU A 212 -12.66 32.09 26.24
CA GLU A 212 -13.72 33.04 26.58
C GLU A 212 -13.18 34.48 26.70
N SER A 213 -11.88 34.64 26.98
CA SER A 213 -11.20 35.94 27.06
C SER A 213 -9.69 35.81 26.86
N HIS A 214 -9.04 36.94 26.59
CA HIS A 214 -7.66 37.03 26.11
C HIS A 214 -6.86 38.01 26.98
N ASP A 215 -5.80 37.53 27.63
CA ASP A 215 -4.80 38.36 28.30
C ASP A 215 -3.74 38.80 27.28
N VAL A 216 -3.75 40.08 26.90
CA VAL A 216 -2.84 40.65 25.89
C VAL A 216 -1.58 41.22 26.55
N TYR A 217 -0.42 40.86 26.00
CA TYR A 217 0.90 41.36 26.37
C TYR A 217 1.53 42.07 25.17
N PHE A 218 2.11 43.25 25.36
CA PHE A 218 2.68 44.04 24.27
C PHE A 218 3.76 45.02 24.77
N GLY A 219 4.91 45.10 24.12
CA GLY A 219 5.94 46.10 24.43
C GLY A 219 7.24 45.90 23.65
N THR A 220 8.30 46.62 24.02
CA THR A 220 9.61 46.58 23.33
C THR A 220 10.62 45.63 23.98
N THR A 221 10.16 44.75 24.88
CA THR A 221 10.99 43.79 25.62
C THR A 221 10.45 42.38 25.45
N SER A 222 11.33 41.39 25.46
CA SER A 222 11.01 39.96 25.53
C SER A 222 11.36 39.42 26.94
N PRO A 223 10.40 38.91 27.74
CA PRO A 223 8.97 38.83 27.43
C PRO A 223 8.23 40.18 27.53
N PRO A 224 7.15 40.38 26.76
CA PRO A 224 6.40 41.63 26.76
C PRO A 224 5.59 41.82 28.05
N PRO A 225 5.37 43.08 28.48
CA PRO A 225 4.56 43.37 29.66
C PRO A 225 3.06 43.14 29.38
N PHE A 226 2.32 42.75 30.43
CA PHE A 226 0.87 42.59 30.38
C PHE A 226 0.16 43.94 30.20
N ILE A 227 -0.79 44.01 29.26
CA ILE A 227 -1.58 45.21 28.98
C ILE A 227 -2.99 45.11 29.58
N GLY A 228 -3.69 43.99 29.37
CA GLY A 228 -5.05 43.84 29.85
C GLY A 228 -5.76 42.58 29.34
N ASN A 229 -6.91 42.30 29.93
CA ASN A 229 -7.81 41.22 29.50
C ASN A 229 -8.95 41.79 28.65
N GLN A 230 -9.35 41.08 27.58
CA GLN A 230 -10.45 41.46 26.69
C GLN A 230 -11.13 40.25 26.06
N THR A 231 -12.35 40.44 25.55
CA THR A 231 -13.10 39.38 24.81
C THR A 231 -13.01 39.53 23.29
N SER A 232 -12.40 40.61 22.80
CA SER A 232 -12.16 40.82 21.37
C SER A 232 -10.83 40.22 20.97
N THR A 233 -10.72 39.72 19.74
CA THR A 233 -9.46 39.23 19.15
C THR A 233 -8.65 40.31 18.44
N THR A 234 -8.92 41.58 18.73
CA THR A 234 -8.19 42.73 18.18
C THR A 234 -7.73 43.67 19.28
N PHE A 235 -6.47 44.10 19.24
CA PHE A 235 -5.89 45.05 20.18
C PHE A 235 -5.27 46.25 19.44
N ASP A 236 -5.65 47.47 19.81
CA ASP A 236 -5.05 48.69 19.27
C ASP A 236 -3.90 49.14 20.18
N PRO A 237 -2.62 49.01 19.76
CA PRO A 237 -1.48 49.44 20.57
C PRO A 237 -1.31 50.97 20.61
N GLY A 238 -2.12 51.71 19.85
CA GLY A 238 -1.93 53.14 19.60
C GLY A 238 -0.79 53.41 18.61
N THR A 239 -0.27 54.64 18.61
CA THR A 239 0.87 55.01 17.74
C THR A 239 2.17 54.44 18.29
N MET A 240 2.80 53.58 17.51
CA MET A 240 4.09 52.95 17.79
C MET A 240 5.25 53.79 17.23
N GLU A 241 6.45 53.62 17.79
CA GLU A 241 7.65 54.28 17.26
C GLU A 241 8.11 53.61 15.96
N PRO A 242 8.55 54.36 14.94
CA PRO A 242 9.06 53.79 13.69
C PRO A 242 10.40 53.06 13.91
N TYR A 243 10.70 52.08 13.06
CA TYR A 243 11.94 51.27 13.11
C TYR A 243 12.20 50.58 14.45
N THR A 244 11.13 50.26 15.18
CA THR A 244 11.21 49.66 16.51
C THR A 244 10.61 48.26 16.47
N THR A 245 11.31 47.30 17.06
CA THR A 245 10.81 45.92 17.24
C THR A 245 9.94 45.85 18.49
N TYR A 246 8.70 45.39 18.32
CA TYR A 246 7.75 45.12 19.38
C TYR A 246 7.55 43.61 19.51
N TYR A 247 7.41 43.16 20.76
CA TYR A 247 7.07 41.80 21.16
C TYR A 247 5.66 41.80 21.71
N TRP A 248 4.90 40.74 21.42
CA TRP A 248 3.54 40.60 21.86
C TRP A 248 3.15 39.14 22.02
N ARG A 249 2.19 38.89 22.90
CA ARG A 249 1.73 37.54 23.25
C ARG A 249 0.29 37.62 23.70
N VAL A 250 -0.49 36.58 23.41
CA VAL A 250 -1.86 36.47 23.90
C VAL A 250 -2.01 35.18 24.68
N ASP A 251 -2.29 35.30 25.97
CA ASP A 251 -2.65 34.14 26.78
C ASP A 251 -4.17 33.97 26.78
N GLU A 252 -4.64 32.76 26.52
CA GLU A 252 -6.06 32.44 26.38
C GLU A 252 -6.67 31.98 27.69
N LEU A 253 -7.91 32.41 28.01
CA LEU A 253 -8.58 32.11 29.27
C LEU A 253 -10.01 31.61 29.06
N ASN A 254 -10.44 30.68 29.90
CA ASN A 254 -11.83 30.30 30.08
C ASN A 254 -12.14 29.99 31.55
N THR A 255 -13.37 29.56 31.84
CA THR A 255 -13.79 29.15 33.18
C THR A 255 -12.94 28.04 33.82
N LEU A 256 -12.13 27.33 33.04
CA LEU A 256 -11.36 26.15 33.48
C LEU A 256 -9.85 26.40 33.60
N GLY A 257 -9.29 27.42 32.95
CA GLY A 257 -7.87 27.71 33.05
C GLY A 257 -7.36 28.77 32.10
N LYS A 258 -6.04 28.98 32.17
CA LYS A 258 -5.28 29.90 31.32
C LYS A 258 -4.22 29.12 30.54
N THR A 259 -4.09 29.40 29.26
CA THR A 259 -3.06 28.85 28.38
C THR A 259 -2.14 29.96 27.90
N ILE A 260 -0.84 29.79 28.12
CA ILE A 260 0.17 30.79 27.76
C ILE A 260 0.43 30.71 26.26
N GLY A 261 0.25 31.82 25.55
CA GLY A 261 0.48 31.90 24.11
C GLY A 261 1.96 31.93 23.72
N ASP A 262 2.22 31.80 22.42
CA ASP A 262 3.56 31.99 21.88
C ASP A 262 3.89 33.49 21.76
N GLU A 263 5.15 33.84 21.97
CA GLU A 263 5.61 35.21 21.85
C GLU A 263 5.96 35.53 20.40
N TRP A 264 5.30 36.54 19.84
CA TRP A 264 5.51 37.03 18.49
C TRP A 264 6.21 38.38 18.52
N ASN A 265 6.90 38.73 17.44
CA ASN A 265 7.53 40.03 17.28
C ASN A 265 7.36 40.60 15.88
N PHE A 266 7.39 41.93 15.75
CA PHE A 266 7.44 42.62 14.46
C PHE A 266 8.20 43.94 14.59
N THR A 267 8.68 44.47 13.46
CA THR A 267 9.39 45.75 13.39
C THR A 267 8.62 46.76 12.53
N THR A 268 8.36 47.94 13.08
CA THR A 268 7.64 49.02 12.38
C THR A 268 8.46 49.65 11.25
N GLY A 269 7.78 50.05 10.17
CA GLY A 269 8.36 50.80 9.04
C GLY A 269 8.02 52.31 9.06
N SER A 270 8.37 53.03 7.99
CA SER A 270 7.94 54.42 7.78
C SER A 270 6.49 54.49 7.23
N GLU A 271 5.79 55.62 7.45
CA GLU A 271 4.44 55.88 6.87
C GLU A 271 4.40 55.70 5.33
N PRO A 272 3.29 55.20 4.72
CA PRO A 272 3.34 54.55 3.40
C PRO A 272 2.97 55.45 2.20
N PRO A 273 3.59 55.25 1.01
CA PRO A 273 3.00 55.50 -0.31
C PRO A 273 2.59 54.18 -1.05
N PRO A 274 1.79 54.24 -2.14
CA PRO A 274 1.08 53.08 -2.73
C PRO A 274 1.96 52.16 -3.61
N PRO A 275 1.53 50.91 -3.90
CA PRO A 275 2.41 49.85 -4.42
C PRO A 275 2.48 49.77 -5.97
N PRO A 276 3.64 49.39 -6.54
CA PRO A 276 3.78 48.69 -7.82
C PRO A 276 4.33 47.24 -7.67
N PRO A 277 4.31 46.39 -8.72
CA PRO A 277 4.11 44.93 -8.60
C PRO A 277 5.36 44.02 -8.73
N PHE A 278 5.22 42.79 -8.18
CA PHE A 278 5.90 41.47 -8.34
C PHE A 278 7.46 41.34 -8.34
N PRO A 279 8.02 40.27 -7.74
CA PRO A 279 8.29 39.03 -8.49
C PRO A 279 8.02 37.70 -7.71
N SER A 280 7.83 36.62 -8.47
CA SER A 280 7.64 35.22 -8.06
C SER A 280 8.94 34.50 -7.63
N PRO A 281 8.88 33.46 -6.77
CA PRO A 281 9.95 32.44 -6.65
C PRO A 281 9.52 30.99 -7.07
N PRO A 282 10.48 30.08 -7.35
CA PRO A 282 10.28 28.71 -7.88
C PRO A 282 10.12 27.63 -6.77
N PRO A 283 9.82 26.36 -7.13
CA PRO A 283 9.34 25.32 -6.20
C PRO A 283 10.46 24.49 -5.54
N GLY A 284 10.15 23.94 -4.35
CA GLY A 284 10.81 22.78 -3.74
C GLY A 284 11.70 23.08 -2.54
N ALA A 285 11.21 22.77 -1.33
CA ALA A 285 11.94 22.20 -0.18
C ALA A 285 11.07 22.35 1.08
N PHE A 286 10.38 21.30 1.52
CA PHE A 286 9.96 21.21 2.91
C PHE A 286 11.02 20.40 3.65
N GLY A 287 11.72 21.10 4.54
CA GLY A 287 12.89 20.62 5.24
C GLY A 287 12.56 19.81 6.49
N GLU A 288 13.51 18.95 6.81
CA GLU A 288 13.69 18.20 8.04
C GLU A 288 13.29 18.96 9.32
N GLN A 289 12.48 18.31 10.16
CA GLN A 289 12.66 18.40 11.60
C GLN A 289 12.65 17.00 12.23
N SER A 290 13.85 16.52 12.54
CA SER A 290 14.07 15.40 13.43
C SER A 290 13.63 15.72 14.86
N SER A 291 12.63 15.00 15.39
CA SER A 291 12.44 14.46 16.77
C SER A 291 10.98 14.62 17.29
N PRO A 292 10.44 13.71 18.15
CA PRO A 292 10.79 12.33 18.46
C PRO A 292 9.67 11.31 18.11
N ARG A 293 10.09 10.10 17.72
CA ARG A 293 9.60 8.77 18.16
C ARG A 293 8.17 8.69 18.73
N ILE A 294 7.28 8.04 17.98
CA ILE A 294 6.13 7.22 18.42
C ILE A 294 5.40 7.77 19.65
N LEU A 295 4.32 8.52 19.45
CA LEU A 295 3.22 8.46 20.41
C LEU A 295 2.69 7.03 20.38
N SER A 296 3.06 6.24 21.38
CA SER A 296 2.63 4.84 21.50
C SER A 296 1.11 4.73 21.61
N GLU A 297 0.47 4.55 20.46
CA GLU A 297 -0.70 3.72 20.12
C GLU A 297 -1.97 3.71 21.00
N THR A 298 -2.08 4.41 22.12
CA THR A 298 -3.12 4.04 23.12
C THR A 298 -4.25 5.02 23.33
N ASN A 299 -4.23 6.23 22.76
CA ASN A 299 -5.29 7.22 23.04
C ASN A 299 -5.96 7.89 21.84
N LEU A 300 -5.51 7.71 20.58
CA LEU A 300 -6.16 8.39 19.45
C LEU A 300 -7.63 7.94 19.28
N SER A 301 -8.53 8.90 19.09
CA SER A 301 -9.92 8.70 18.67
C SER A 301 -10.25 9.56 17.46
N GLY A 302 -11.40 9.31 16.83
CA GLY A 302 -11.87 10.08 15.69
C GLY A 302 -13.33 9.77 15.37
N PRO A 303 -13.91 10.48 14.39
CA PRO A 303 -15.26 10.23 13.94
C PRO A 303 -15.44 8.81 13.37
N THR A 304 -16.66 8.32 13.43
CA THR A 304 -17.07 7.12 12.68
C THR A 304 -17.76 7.57 11.40
N ILE A 305 -17.24 7.15 10.25
CA ILE A 305 -17.77 7.50 8.95
C ILE A 305 -18.18 6.20 8.25
N SER A 306 -19.42 6.11 7.76
CA SER A 306 -19.89 4.87 7.14
C SER A 306 -20.87 5.08 6.00
N ASN A 307 -20.78 4.26 4.95
CA ASN A 307 -21.68 4.35 3.79
C ASN A 307 -21.67 5.73 3.13
N CYS A 308 -20.56 6.47 3.22
CA CYS A 308 -20.45 7.80 2.65
C CYS A 308 -19.77 7.74 1.29
N VAL A 309 -20.19 8.60 0.38
CA VAL A 309 -19.63 8.73 -0.96
C VAL A 309 -19.04 10.12 -1.12
N PHE A 310 -17.78 10.20 -1.53
CA PHE A 310 -17.02 11.43 -1.72
C PHE A 310 -16.69 11.58 -3.21
N ILE A 311 -17.29 12.55 -3.89
CA ILE A 311 -17.17 12.69 -5.35
C ILE A 311 -16.66 14.08 -5.72
N ASP A 312 -15.66 14.14 -6.61
CA ASP A 312 -15.21 15.39 -7.24
C ASP A 312 -14.85 16.49 -6.23
N ASN A 313 -14.28 16.12 -5.08
CA ASN A 313 -13.79 17.07 -4.09
C ASN A 313 -12.33 17.43 -4.39
N GLY A 314 -11.97 18.69 -4.11
CA GLY A 314 -10.65 19.25 -4.42
C GLY A 314 -9.94 19.82 -3.20
N SER A 315 -8.64 19.60 -3.06
CA SER A 315 -7.80 20.33 -2.10
C SER A 315 -6.33 20.35 -2.50
N GLU A 316 -5.44 20.94 -1.70
CA GLU A 316 -4.00 20.68 -1.83
C GLU A 316 -3.62 19.36 -1.14
N GLU A 317 -4.18 19.09 0.04
CA GLU A 317 -3.91 17.91 0.85
C GLU A 317 -5.20 17.10 1.10
N GLY A 318 -5.28 15.86 0.62
CA GLY A 318 -6.46 15.00 0.83
C GLY A 318 -7.72 15.51 0.13
N GLY A 319 -7.88 15.21 -1.16
CA GLY A 319 -8.90 15.83 -2.02
C GLY A 319 -10.30 15.66 -1.47
N ALA A 320 -10.67 14.41 -1.13
CA ALA A 320 -11.88 14.15 -0.37
C ALA A 320 -11.66 14.28 1.14
N MET A 321 -10.60 13.68 1.68
CA MET A 321 -10.41 13.62 3.13
C MET A 321 -8.99 13.90 3.60
N TYR A 322 -8.86 14.76 4.61
CA TYR A 322 -7.60 14.99 5.32
C TYR A 322 -7.71 14.58 6.79
N ILE A 323 -6.74 13.81 7.28
CA ILE A 323 -6.71 13.28 8.65
C ILE A 323 -5.40 13.69 9.31
N LEU A 324 -5.51 14.40 10.44
CA LEU A 324 -4.38 14.87 11.22
C LEU A 324 -4.59 14.59 12.72
N PHE A 325 -3.60 13.99 13.38
CA PHE A 325 -3.63 13.64 14.81
C PHE A 325 -4.95 12.97 15.26
N SER A 326 -5.48 12.07 14.43
CA SER A 326 -6.80 11.48 14.62
C SER A 326 -6.81 9.97 14.30
N LYS A 327 -7.84 9.27 14.78
CA LYS A 327 -8.11 7.86 14.47
C LYS A 327 -9.58 7.68 14.08
N PRO A 328 -10.02 8.19 12.92
CA PRO A 328 -11.34 7.89 12.42
C PRO A 328 -11.45 6.41 12.02
N ILE A 329 -12.68 5.89 12.08
CA ILE A 329 -13.02 4.57 11.56
C ILE A 329 -13.92 4.78 10.35
N LEU A 330 -13.51 4.23 9.21
CA LEU A 330 -14.24 4.32 7.95
C LEU A 330 -14.72 2.93 7.54
N ASN A 331 -16.02 2.82 7.26
CA ASN A 331 -16.64 1.56 6.85
C ASN A 331 -17.49 1.76 5.61
N ASN A 332 -17.25 1.00 4.55
CA ASN A 332 -18.10 1.01 3.36
C ASN A 332 -18.20 2.42 2.73
N CYS A 333 -17.08 3.12 2.62
CA CYS A 333 -17.03 4.47 2.03
C CYS A 333 -16.40 4.42 0.63
N SER A 334 -16.87 5.28 -0.27
CA SER A 334 -16.31 5.40 -1.63
C SER A 334 -15.72 6.80 -1.86
N PHE A 335 -14.53 6.85 -2.43
CA PHE A 335 -13.78 8.06 -2.79
C PHE A 335 -13.58 8.07 -4.30
N GLU A 336 -14.32 8.90 -5.02
CA GLU A 336 -14.42 8.88 -6.47
C GLU A 336 -14.02 10.22 -7.08
N ASP A 337 -13.12 10.18 -8.07
CA ASP A 337 -12.74 11.34 -8.90
C ASP A 337 -12.29 12.57 -8.10
N ASN A 338 -11.75 12.39 -6.90
CA ASN A 338 -11.27 13.49 -6.08
C ASN A 338 -9.86 13.89 -6.50
N LYS A 339 -9.49 15.16 -6.25
CA LYS A 339 -8.24 15.73 -6.73
C LYS A 339 -7.47 16.44 -5.64
N ALA A 340 -6.17 16.17 -5.55
CA ALA A 340 -5.28 16.90 -4.66
C ALA A 340 -3.86 17.11 -5.19
N GLY A 341 -3.07 17.94 -4.52
CA GLY A 341 -1.61 17.91 -4.63
C GLY A 341 -1.06 16.60 -4.06
N ILE A 342 -1.51 16.22 -2.86
CA ILE A 342 -1.10 15.03 -2.11
C ILE A 342 -2.34 14.26 -1.65
N GLY A 343 -2.43 12.96 -1.93
CA GLY A 343 -3.55 12.12 -1.50
C GLY A 343 -4.86 12.49 -2.20
N GLY A 344 -5.05 12.07 -3.45
CA GLY A 344 -6.20 12.50 -4.27
C GLY A 344 -7.54 12.18 -3.61
N GLY A 345 -7.70 10.94 -3.14
CA GLY A 345 -8.82 10.57 -2.29
C GLY A 345 -8.58 11.00 -0.84
N MET A 346 -7.47 10.58 -0.25
CA MET A 346 -7.20 10.82 1.17
C MET A 346 -5.73 11.11 1.47
N PHE A 347 -5.49 12.04 2.40
CA PHE A 347 -4.18 12.24 3.02
C PHE A 347 -4.25 12.05 4.53
N ILE A 348 -3.32 11.25 5.05
CA ILE A 348 -3.20 10.86 6.45
C ILE A 348 -1.84 11.34 6.97
N GLU A 349 -1.86 12.16 8.01
CA GLU A 349 -0.67 12.69 8.64
C GLU A 349 -0.72 12.47 10.16
N ARG A 350 0.34 11.90 10.74
CA ARG A 350 0.47 11.66 12.20
C ARG A 350 -0.78 11.01 12.82
N SER A 351 -1.36 10.05 12.10
CA SER A 351 -2.69 9.51 12.38
C SER A 351 -2.72 8.01 12.18
N ASN A 352 -3.71 7.35 12.79
CA ASN A 352 -3.83 5.89 12.72
C ASN A 352 -5.26 5.43 12.38
N PRO A 353 -5.81 5.79 11.21
CA PRO A 353 -7.17 5.43 10.85
C PRO A 353 -7.32 3.94 10.52
N GLU A 354 -8.56 3.46 10.60
CA GLU A 354 -8.97 2.11 10.21
C GLU A 354 -9.99 2.20 9.09
N LEU A 355 -9.68 1.59 7.95
CA LEU A 355 -10.51 1.57 6.75
C LEU A 355 -10.93 0.14 6.45
N VAL A 356 -12.24 -0.08 6.38
CA VAL A 356 -12.82 -1.39 6.07
C VAL A 356 -13.81 -1.24 4.93
N ASN A 357 -13.71 -2.09 3.90
CA ASN A 357 -14.60 -2.06 2.73
C ASN A 357 -14.64 -0.69 2.04
N CYS A 358 -13.50 0.01 1.94
CA CYS A 358 -13.46 1.33 1.32
C CYS A 358 -12.93 1.25 -0.11
N ASP A 359 -13.55 2.00 -1.02
CA ASP A 359 -13.17 2.08 -2.43
C ASP A 359 -12.55 3.46 -2.75
N PHE A 360 -11.44 3.46 -3.48
CA PHE A 360 -10.76 4.64 -4.02
C PHE A 360 -10.68 4.50 -5.54
N ILE A 361 -11.43 5.31 -6.28
CA ILE A 361 -11.61 5.17 -7.71
C ILE A 361 -11.32 6.49 -8.43
N GLY A 362 -10.46 6.48 -9.45
CA GLY A 362 -10.28 7.65 -10.32
C GLY A 362 -9.66 8.88 -9.64
N ASN A 363 -9.12 8.75 -8.43
CA ASN A 363 -8.60 9.90 -7.69
C ASN A 363 -7.23 10.32 -8.22
N LEU A 364 -7.05 11.62 -8.43
CA LEU A 364 -5.88 12.20 -9.08
C LEU A 364 -5.04 13.00 -8.08
N SER A 365 -3.74 12.72 -8.00
CA SER A 365 -2.82 13.58 -7.27
C SER A 365 -1.43 13.67 -7.87
N SER A 366 -0.55 14.46 -7.23
CA SER A 366 0.88 14.41 -7.53
C SER A 366 1.59 13.27 -6.79
N MET A 367 1.09 12.90 -5.60
CA MET A 367 1.66 11.85 -4.75
C MET A 367 0.54 11.11 -4.01
N GLY A 368 0.43 9.80 -4.20
CA GLY A 368 -0.68 9.00 -3.65
C GLY A 368 -2.01 9.33 -4.33
N GLY A 369 -2.27 8.78 -5.52
CA GLY A 369 -3.49 9.09 -6.28
C GLY A 369 -4.74 8.77 -5.47
N GLY A 370 -4.84 7.52 -4.97
CA GLY A 370 -5.89 7.13 -4.03
C GLY A 370 -5.64 7.67 -2.62
N LEU A 371 -4.52 7.28 -2.01
CA LEU A 371 -4.22 7.57 -0.61
C LEU A 371 -2.73 7.89 -0.36
N CYS A 372 -2.46 8.83 0.53
CA CYS A 372 -1.10 9.15 0.99
C CYS A 372 -1.01 9.09 2.52
N CYS A 373 0.08 8.53 3.07
CA CYS A 373 0.37 8.46 4.51
C CYS A 373 1.74 9.07 4.83
N ALA A 374 1.77 10.00 5.80
CA ALA A 374 2.96 10.60 6.38
C ALA A 374 3.02 10.37 7.91
N ASP A 375 4.13 9.83 8.44
CA ASP A 375 4.33 9.57 9.88
C ASP A 375 3.10 8.87 10.54
N SER A 376 2.52 7.89 9.83
CA SER A 376 1.20 7.34 10.17
C SER A 376 1.17 5.81 10.16
N ASN A 377 0.27 5.21 10.95
CA ASN A 377 0.02 3.76 10.93
C ASN A 377 -1.41 3.44 10.53
N THR A 378 -1.62 3.01 9.29
CA THR A 378 -2.97 2.80 8.74
C THR A 378 -3.26 1.32 8.56
N THR A 379 -4.48 0.90 8.95
CA THR A 379 -4.99 -0.45 8.67
C THR A 379 -6.05 -0.38 7.58
N LEU A 380 -5.89 -1.19 6.54
CA LEU A 380 -6.83 -1.33 5.44
C LEU A 380 -7.26 -2.79 5.33
N THR A 381 -8.56 -3.04 5.33
CA THR A 381 -9.11 -4.39 5.20
C THR A 381 -10.21 -4.41 4.15
N ASN A 382 -10.07 -5.31 3.17
CA ASN A 382 -11.02 -5.44 2.07
C ASN A 382 -11.27 -4.11 1.34
N CYS A 383 -10.21 -3.32 1.13
CA CYS A 383 -10.29 -2.03 0.44
C CYS A 383 -9.83 -2.17 -1.01
N SER A 384 -10.37 -1.35 -1.91
CA SER A 384 -9.99 -1.32 -3.32
C SER A 384 -9.45 0.02 -3.75
N PHE A 385 -8.37 0.00 -4.54
CA PHE A 385 -7.77 1.17 -5.21
C PHE A 385 -7.79 0.91 -6.71
N ARG A 386 -8.63 1.64 -7.46
CA ARG A 386 -8.82 1.43 -8.89
C ARG A 386 -8.59 2.70 -9.68
N GLU A 387 -7.87 2.61 -10.80
CA GLU A 387 -7.78 3.68 -11.78
C GLU A 387 -7.29 5.02 -11.19
N ASN A 388 -6.47 5.01 -10.13
CA ASN A 388 -5.97 6.23 -9.50
C ASN A 388 -4.65 6.66 -10.16
N PRO A 389 -4.60 7.82 -10.84
CA PRO A 389 -3.36 8.37 -11.37
C PRO A 389 -2.58 9.23 -10.37
N SER A 390 -1.25 9.10 -10.39
CA SER A 390 -0.30 9.98 -9.71
C SER A 390 0.71 10.59 -10.69
N GLN A 391 0.95 11.89 -10.60
CA GLN A 391 1.95 12.56 -11.43
C GLN A 391 3.39 12.19 -11.05
N TYR A 392 3.62 11.71 -9.83
CA TYR A 392 4.96 11.31 -9.40
C TYR A 392 4.98 9.88 -8.86
N TYR A 393 4.40 9.66 -7.69
CA TYR A 393 4.63 8.45 -6.90
C TYR A 393 3.32 7.88 -6.37
N GLY A 394 3.20 6.55 -6.36
CA GLY A 394 2.11 5.83 -5.72
C GLY A 394 0.76 6.13 -6.37
N GLY A 395 0.42 5.46 -7.47
CA GLY A 395 -0.89 5.64 -8.11
C GLY A 395 -2.04 5.31 -7.16
N GLY A 396 -2.03 4.10 -6.58
CA GLY A 396 -2.99 3.71 -5.56
C GLY A 396 -2.68 4.31 -4.19
N LEU A 397 -1.47 4.05 -3.68
CA LEU A 397 -1.06 4.42 -2.33
C LEU A 397 0.40 4.88 -2.25
N TYR A 398 0.67 5.92 -1.46
CA TYR A 398 2.02 6.38 -1.16
C TYR A 398 2.28 6.45 0.35
N ASN A 399 3.33 5.78 0.82
CA ASN A 399 3.83 5.86 2.20
C ASN A 399 5.19 6.58 2.23
N TRP A 400 5.31 7.59 3.10
CA TRP A 400 6.56 8.33 3.33
C TRP A 400 6.71 8.73 4.80
N TYR A 401 7.93 9.10 5.19
CA TYR A 401 8.29 9.45 6.57
C TYR A 401 7.89 8.40 7.61
N ASP A 402 8.55 7.23 7.63
CA ASP A 402 8.31 6.16 8.64
C ASP A 402 6.84 5.67 8.71
N SER A 403 6.06 5.84 7.64
CA SER A 403 4.67 5.41 7.60
C SER A 403 4.54 3.91 7.45
N ASN A 404 3.67 3.28 8.24
CA ASN A 404 3.44 1.84 8.15
C ASN A 404 1.99 1.54 7.79
N THR A 405 1.79 0.70 6.78
CA THR A 405 0.45 0.23 6.40
C THR A 405 0.35 -1.27 6.61
N THR A 406 -0.81 -1.70 7.12
CA THR A 406 -1.20 -3.12 7.17
C THR A 406 -2.38 -3.31 6.24
N LEU A 407 -2.20 -4.11 5.20
CA LEU A 407 -3.19 -4.36 4.16
C LEU A 407 -3.59 -5.84 4.18
N MET A 408 -4.88 -6.08 4.25
CA MET A 408 -5.46 -7.43 4.26
C MET A 408 -6.63 -7.47 3.28
N ASP A 409 -6.61 -8.45 2.37
CA ASP A 409 -7.67 -8.63 1.37
C ASP A 409 -7.87 -7.40 0.45
N CYS A 410 -6.81 -6.61 0.23
CA CYS A 410 -6.89 -5.38 -0.55
C CYS A 410 -6.60 -5.59 -2.04
N ILE A 411 -7.25 -4.80 -2.89
CA ILE A 411 -7.09 -4.85 -4.35
C ILE A 411 -6.54 -3.51 -4.86
N PHE A 412 -5.49 -3.58 -5.68
CA PHE A 412 -4.94 -2.46 -6.43
C PHE A 412 -5.03 -2.78 -7.92
N SER A 413 -5.91 -2.11 -8.66
CA SER A 413 -6.08 -2.34 -10.09
C SER A 413 -5.94 -1.10 -10.94
N ASP A 414 -5.22 -1.19 -12.05
CA ASP A 414 -5.13 -0.15 -13.08
C ASP A 414 -4.70 1.23 -12.56
N ASN A 415 -3.98 1.26 -11.44
CA ASN A 415 -3.43 2.50 -10.91
C ASN A 415 -2.16 2.86 -11.68
N THR A 416 -1.95 4.16 -11.88
CA THR A 416 -0.82 4.65 -12.68
C THR A 416 0.00 5.67 -11.91
N ALA A 417 1.31 5.57 -12.02
CA ALA A 417 2.23 6.61 -11.58
C ALA A 417 3.10 7.02 -12.76
N TYR A 418 3.43 8.31 -12.88
CA TYR A 418 4.36 8.70 -13.94
C TYR A 418 5.77 8.18 -13.64
N PHE A 419 6.29 8.30 -12.40
CA PHE A 419 7.67 7.93 -12.09
C PHE A 419 7.82 6.54 -11.45
N SER A 420 7.10 6.24 -10.36
CA SER A 420 7.32 5.00 -9.60
C SER A 420 6.10 4.55 -8.79
N GLY A 421 5.98 3.24 -8.56
CA GLY A 421 4.94 2.64 -7.72
C GLY A 421 3.54 2.83 -8.29
N GLY A 422 3.19 2.11 -9.37
CA GLY A 422 1.87 2.22 -9.99
C GLY A 422 0.75 1.90 -8.99
N GLY A 423 0.87 0.78 -8.28
CA GLY A 423 0.02 0.43 -7.15
C GLY A 423 0.44 1.15 -5.87
N ILE A 424 1.59 0.76 -5.30
CA ILE A 424 2.12 1.30 -4.04
C ILE A 424 3.54 1.83 -4.23
N TYR A 425 3.81 2.98 -3.63
CA TYR A 425 5.18 3.46 -3.39
C TYR A 425 5.43 3.53 -1.87
N ASN A 426 6.53 2.97 -1.39
CA ASN A 426 7.04 3.16 -0.03
C ASN A 426 8.41 3.85 -0.04
N ASP A 427 8.60 4.89 0.77
CA ASP A 427 9.86 5.62 0.95
C ASP A 427 10.32 5.72 2.41
N GLU A 428 11.56 6.15 2.62
CA GLU A 428 12.06 6.69 3.90
C GLU A 428 11.74 5.81 5.12
N SER A 429 12.22 4.56 5.11
CA SER A 429 12.00 3.56 6.18
C SER A 429 10.53 3.16 6.43
N SER A 430 9.60 3.62 5.59
CA SER A 430 8.20 3.19 5.60
C SER A 430 8.06 1.69 5.34
N ARG A 431 6.94 1.11 5.76
CA ARG A 431 6.64 -0.30 5.54
C ARG A 431 5.22 -0.56 5.07
N SER A 432 5.06 -1.55 4.20
CA SER A 432 3.76 -2.15 3.91
C SER A 432 3.79 -3.62 4.27
N ASN A 433 2.92 -4.06 5.18
CA ASN A 433 2.71 -5.48 5.45
C ASN A 433 1.43 -5.92 4.74
N LEU A 434 1.55 -6.86 3.80
CA LEU A 434 0.45 -7.28 2.94
C LEU A 434 0.14 -8.75 3.18
N THR A 435 -1.15 -9.05 3.28
CA THR A 435 -1.67 -10.41 3.34
C THR A 435 -2.85 -10.54 2.39
N ASN A 436 -2.82 -11.56 1.52
CA ASN A 436 -3.90 -11.83 0.57
C ASN A 436 -4.29 -10.60 -0.29
N CYS A 437 -3.31 -9.84 -0.75
CA CYS A 437 -3.53 -8.63 -1.55
C CYS A 437 -3.28 -8.91 -3.04
N THR A 438 -4.04 -8.25 -3.92
CA THR A 438 -3.95 -8.42 -5.38
C THR A 438 -3.59 -7.11 -6.08
N PHE A 439 -2.62 -7.18 -6.98
CA PHE A 439 -2.14 -6.09 -7.84
C PHE A 439 -2.35 -6.45 -9.30
N THR A 440 -3.23 -5.76 -10.01
CA THR A 440 -3.56 -6.07 -11.41
C THR A 440 -3.42 -4.85 -12.31
N GLY A 441 -2.67 -4.95 -13.41
CA GLY A 441 -2.63 -3.91 -14.44
C GLY A 441 -2.05 -2.56 -13.98
N ASN A 442 -1.40 -2.50 -12.81
CA ASN A 442 -0.82 -1.26 -12.32
C ASN A 442 0.45 -0.94 -13.12
N SER A 443 0.65 0.34 -13.44
CA SER A 443 1.71 0.72 -14.37
C SER A 443 2.44 2.01 -14.04
N VAL A 444 3.69 2.07 -14.51
CA VAL A 444 4.50 3.29 -14.55
C VAL A 444 4.58 3.77 -16.00
N LEU A 445 4.20 5.03 -16.24
CA LEU A 445 3.99 5.55 -17.61
C LEU A 445 5.21 6.25 -18.24
N ASN A 446 6.31 6.47 -17.52
CA ASN A 446 7.42 7.26 -18.04
C ASN A 446 8.26 6.53 -19.10
N ASP A 447 8.30 7.09 -20.31
CA ASP A 447 9.10 6.65 -21.47
C ASP A 447 10.61 7.01 -21.39
N TYR A 448 11.05 7.76 -20.37
CA TYR A 448 12.43 8.25 -20.28
C TYR A 448 13.40 7.31 -19.55
N ARG A 449 14.57 7.13 -20.18
CA ARG A 449 15.67 6.23 -19.74
C ARG A 449 16.49 6.68 -18.52
N PHE A 450 15.90 7.42 -17.59
CA PHE A 450 16.56 7.89 -16.36
C PHE A 450 15.66 7.58 -15.15
N PHE A 451 15.93 6.43 -14.51
CA PHE A 451 14.95 5.41 -14.08
C PHE A 451 14.51 5.40 -12.62
N GLU A 452 13.26 4.97 -12.42
CA GLU A 452 12.77 4.06 -11.36
C GLU A 452 11.53 3.30 -11.87
N GLY A 453 11.01 2.29 -11.16
CA GLY A 453 9.79 1.60 -11.59
C GLY A 453 9.42 0.42 -10.71
N GLY A 454 8.15 0.11 -10.54
CA GLY A 454 7.64 -0.95 -9.68
C GLY A 454 6.15 -1.00 -9.89
N GLY A 455 5.72 -1.61 -11.00
CA GLY A 455 4.37 -1.42 -11.55
C GLY A 455 3.29 -1.68 -10.51
N GLY A 456 3.41 -2.82 -9.80
CA GLY A 456 2.64 -3.09 -8.59
C GLY A 456 3.18 -2.32 -7.39
N ILE A 457 4.38 -2.67 -6.90
CA ILE A 457 4.98 -2.06 -5.70
C ILE A 457 6.39 -1.55 -5.99
N TYR A 458 6.70 -0.36 -5.49
CA TYR A 458 8.06 0.14 -5.38
C TYR A 458 8.44 0.43 -3.93
N ASN A 459 9.57 -0.12 -3.48
CA ASN A 459 10.17 0.14 -2.18
C ASN A 459 11.52 0.84 -2.36
N LEU A 460 11.60 2.12 -1.99
CA LEU A 460 12.84 2.89 -1.91
C LEU A 460 13.21 3.08 -0.44
N HIS A 461 14.35 2.57 0.00
CA HIS A 461 14.75 2.64 1.42
C HIS A 461 13.70 2.10 2.43
N ALA A 462 12.77 1.30 1.94
CA ALA A 462 11.57 0.84 2.63
C ALA A 462 11.45 -0.68 2.50
N THR A 463 10.59 -1.31 3.30
CA THR A 463 10.34 -2.75 3.15
C THR A 463 8.88 -3.07 2.97
N SER A 464 8.61 -4.13 2.22
CA SER A 464 7.30 -4.78 2.25
C SER A 464 7.45 -6.26 2.54
N ASN A 465 6.69 -6.77 3.50
CA ASN A 465 6.57 -8.21 3.74
C ASN A 465 5.23 -8.68 3.17
N LEU A 466 5.29 -9.71 2.34
CA LEU A 466 4.14 -10.17 1.57
C LEU A 466 3.86 -11.64 1.87
N ILE A 467 2.60 -11.92 2.17
CA ILE A 467 2.07 -13.27 2.38
C ILE A 467 0.87 -13.44 1.46
N ASP A 468 0.89 -14.50 0.64
CA ASP A 468 -0.22 -14.88 -0.25
C ASP A 468 -0.68 -13.73 -1.18
N CYS A 469 0.26 -12.91 -1.65
CA CYS A 469 -0.03 -11.76 -2.50
C CYS A 469 0.17 -12.08 -3.99
N THR A 470 -0.68 -11.50 -4.84
CA THR A 470 -0.69 -11.78 -6.28
C THR A 470 -0.46 -10.53 -7.12
N PHE A 471 0.41 -10.62 -8.13
CA PHE A 471 0.75 -9.57 -9.08
C PHE A 471 0.49 -10.05 -10.50
N ILE A 472 -0.47 -9.44 -11.20
CA ILE A 472 -0.90 -9.84 -12.55
C ILE A 472 -0.79 -8.67 -13.52
N GLY A 473 -0.04 -8.84 -14.60
CA GLY A 473 -0.06 -7.88 -15.71
C GLY A 473 0.42 -6.47 -15.34
N ASN A 474 1.22 -6.31 -14.27
CA ASN A 474 1.75 -5.02 -13.89
C ASN A 474 2.98 -4.68 -14.76
N SER A 475 3.16 -3.40 -15.07
CA SER A 475 4.18 -2.98 -16.03
C SER A 475 4.99 -1.76 -15.62
N SER A 476 6.30 -1.79 -15.85
CA SER A 476 7.19 -0.65 -15.54
C SER A 476 8.49 -0.73 -16.34
N TYR A 477 9.45 0.15 -16.05
CA TYR A 477 10.79 0.02 -16.61
C TYR A 477 11.67 -1.03 -15.89
N ARG A 478 11.51 -1.16 -14.57
CA ARG A 478 12.21 -2.14 -13.71
C ARG A 478 11.19 -2.71 -12.72
N GLY A 479 11.20 -4.01 -12.44
CA GLY A 479 10.26 -4.60 -11.51
C GLY A 479 8.82 -4.42 -11.99
N GLY A 480 8.40 -5.15 -13.02
CA GLY A 480 7.04 -5.03 -13.57
C GLY A 480 6.00 -5.26 -12.46
N GLY A 481 6.14 -6.37 -11.73
CA GLY A 481 5.37 -6.63 -10.52
C GLY A 481 5.88 -5.79 -9.34
N MET A 482 7.16 -5.92 -9.01
CA MET A 482 7.74 -5.31 -7.82
C MET A 482 9.20 -4.91 -8.00
N LEU A 483 9.57 -3.73 -7.49
CA LEU A 483 10.97 -3.28 -7.37
C LEU A 483 11.30 -2.97 -5.91
N ASN A 484 12.38 -3.57 -5.43
CA ASN A 484 12.94 -3.32 -4.11
C ASN A 484 14.36 -2.77 -4.23
N LEU A 485 14.53 -1.54 -3.73
CA LEU A 485 15.80 -0.85 -3.55
C LEU A 485 15.93 -0.46 -2.08
N SER A 486 16.12 -1.44 -1.19
CA SER A 486 16.14 -1.22 0.25
C SER A 486 17.42 -1.70 0.92
N HIS A 487 17.77 -1.10 2.05
CA HIS A 487 18.87 -1.56 2.92
C HIS A 487 18.40 -2.57 3.98
N ASN A 488 17.24 -3.19 3.79
CA ASN A 488 16.60 -4.03 4.79
C ASN A 488 16.23 -5.40 4.20
N ASP A 489 16.06 -6.37 5.09
CA ASP A 489 15.63 -7.72 4.74
C ASP A 489 14.18 -7.70 4.19
N MET A 490 13.92 -8.57 3.21
CA MET A 490 12.59 -8.77 2.63
C MET A 490 12.19 -10.25 2.67
N SER A 491 10.91 -10.51 2.96
CA SER A 491 10.32 -11.85 2.89
C SER A 491 9.04 -11.88 2.06
N LEU A 492 9.00 -12.81 1.11
CA LEU A 492 7.83 -13.14 0.30
C LEU A 492 7.48 -14.61 0.55
N THR A 493 6.23 -14.89 0.90
CA THR A 493 5.74 -16.26 1.13
C THR A 493 4.42 -16.47 0.40
N GLY A 494 4.30 -17.57 -0.36
CA GLY A 494 3.06 -17.86 -1.09
C GLY A 494 2.72 -16.84 -2.19
N CYS A 495 3.69 -16.01 -2.60
CA CYS A 495 3.44 -14.88 -3.50
C CYS A 495 3.55 -15.28 -4.96
N VAL A 496 2.73 -14.65 -5.80
CA VAL A 496 2.59 -15.06 -7.20
C VAL A 496 2.69 -13.88 -8.14
N PHE A 497 3.55 -14.00 -9.14
CA PHE A 497 3.84 -12.99 -10.15
C PHE A 497 3.55 -13.57 -11.54
N ILE A 498 2.50 -13.09 -12.20
CA ILE A 498 2.03 -13.57 -13.50
C ILE A 498 2.01 -12.43 -14.51
N GLU A 499 2.51 -12.67 -15.72
CA GLU A 499 2.36 -11.76 -16.87
C GLU A 499 2.87 -10.32 -16.60
N ASN A 500 3.73 -10.13 -15.60
CA ASN A 500 4.29 -8.82 -15.32
C ASN A 500 5.43 -8.53 -16.29
N SER A 501 5.53 -7.26 -16.72
CA SER A 501 6.49 -6.86 -17.74
C SER A 501 7.35 -5.68 -17.29
N ALA A 502 8.67 -5.82 -17.46
CA ALA A 502 9.61 -4.73 -17.28
C ALA A 502 10.35 -4.43 -18.59
N ASP A 503 10.49 -3.17 -18.97
CA ASP A 503 11.25 -2.83 -20.19
C ASP A 503 12.74 -3.20 -20.11
N ASN A 504 13.29 -3.42 -18.91
CA ASN A 504 14.71 -3.73 -18.78
C ASN A 504 15.07 -4.79 -17.72
N TYR A 505 14.58 -4.68 -16.49
CA TYR A 505 15.08 -5.53 -15.40
C TYR A 505 13.95 -6.07 -14.52
N GLY A 506 13.86 -7.39 -14.36
CA GLY A 506 12.95 -8.03 -13.41
C GLY A 506 11.48 -7.89 -13.82
N GLY A 507 10.98 -8.75 -14.71
CA GLY A 507 9.58 -8.69 -15.16
C GLY A 507 8.62 -8.89 -13.99
N GLY A 508 8.81 -9.97 -13.24
CA GLY A 508 8.12 -10.17 -11.96
C GLY A 508 8.71 -9.31 -10.85
N LEU A 509 9.98 -9.53 -10.53
CA LEU A 509 10.63 -8.96 -9.36
C LEU A 509 12.05 -8.46 -9.64
N TYR A 510 12.35 -7.24 -9.19
CA TYR A 510 13.70 -6.72 -9.09
C TYR A 510 14.10 -6.58 -7.62
N ILE A 511 15.28 -7.11 -7.27
CA ILE A 511 15.86 -7.04 -5.93
C ILE A 511 17.21 -6.33 -5.98
N ALA A 512 17.38 -5.34 -5.12
CA ALA A 512 18.68 -4.85 -4.68
C ALA A 512 18.66 -4.57 -3.17
N ASN A 513 18.54 -5.65 -2.39
CA ASN A 513 18.45 -5.63 -0.94
C ASN A 513 19.50 -6.56 -0.33
N PRO A 514 19.97 -6.29 0.91
CA PRO A 514 21.02 -7.08 1.54
C PRO A 514 20.65 -8.55 1.74
N LYS A 515 19.37 -8.83 1.99
CA LYS A 515 18.88 -10.19 2.13
C LYS A 515 17.43 -10.30 1.69
N THR A 516 17.16 -11.24 0.79
CA THR A 516 15.80 -11.54 0.36
C THR A 516 15.52 -13.03 0.52
N ILE A 517 14.37 -13.37 1.12
CA ILE A 517 13.89 -14.74 1.28
C ILE A 517 12.58 -14.89 0.52
N LEU A 518 12.54 -15.82 -0.43
CA LEU A 518 11.33 -16.25 -1.13
C LEU A 518 11.02 -17.68 -0.72
N THR A 519 9.77 -17.94 -0.38
CA THR A 519 9.30 -19.28 0.01
C THR A 519 7.96 -19.54 -0.63
N ASP A 520 7.79 -20.69 -1.29
CA ASP A 520 6.52 -21.07 -1.93
C ASP A 520 6.02 -20.01 -2.93
N CYS A 521 6.94 -19.36 -3.66
CA CYS A 521 6.60 -18.28 -4.60
C CYS A 521 6.59 -18.76 -6.06
N ILE A 522 5.71 -18.20 -6.87
CA ILE A 522 5.52 -18.54 -8.29
C ILE A 522 5.79 -17.31 -9.17
N PHE A 523 6.61 -17.49 -10.20
CA PHE A 523 6.88 -16.51 -11.25
C PHE A 523 6.54 -17.13 -12.59
N SER A 524 5.39 -16.75 -13.17
CA SER A 524 4.85 -17.32 -14.40
C SER A 524 4.74 -16.28 -15.50
N ASN A 525 5.22 -16.58 -16.71
CA ASN A 525 5.01 -15.76 -17.91
C ASN A 525 5.39 -14.28 -17.78
N ASN A 526 6.36 -13.94 -16.91
CA ASN A 526 6.83 -12.58 -16.77
C ASN A 526 7.91 -12.27 -17.82
N SER A 527 8.02 -11.01 -18.24
CA SER A 527 8.94 -10.61 -19.31
C SER A 527 9.84 -9.42 -18.97
N ALA A 528 11.13 -9.49 -19.32
CA ALA A 528 12.05 -8.36 -19.23
C ALA A 528 13.21 -8.42 -20.23
N VAL A 529 14.09 -7.42 -20.29
CA VAL A 529 15.38 -7.61 -21.00
C VAL A 529 16.31 -8.51 -20.19
N ARG A 530 16.33 -8.37 -18.86
CA ARG A 530 17.11 -9.20 -17.95
C ARG A 530 16.26 -9.67 -16.80
N GLY A 531 16.23 -10.98 -16.56
CA GLY A 531 15.47 -11.58 -15.47
C GLY A 531 13.97 -11.50 -15.74
N GLY A 532 13.44 -12.38 -16.59
CA GLY A 532 12.02 -12.37 -16.94
C GLY A 532 11.16 -12.55 -15.69
N GLY A 533 11.42 -13.59 -14.91
CA GLY A 533 10.84 -13.78 -13.58
C GLY A 533 11.48 -12.83 -12.55
N MET A 534 12.81 -12.91 -12.40
CA MET A 534 13.52 -12.18 -11.35
C MET A 534 14.88 -11.62 -11.78
N TYR A 535 15.20 -10.41 -11.34
CA TYR A 535 16.51 -9.77 -11.46
C TYR A 535 17.09 -9.48 -10.06
N ASN A 536 18.23 -10.08 -9.74
CA ASN A 536 18.91 -9.95 -8.44
C ASN A 536 20.22 -9.17 -8.59
N VAL A 537 20.40 -8.09 -7.81
CA VAL A 537 21.66 -7.32 -7.79
C VAL A 537 21.99 -6.80 -6.38
N VAL A 538 23.06 -7.35 -5.79
CA VAL A 538 23.75 -7.04 -4.52
C VAL A 538 23.24 -7.77 -3.25
N ASP A 539 24.18 -8.51 -2.65
CA ASP A 539 24.19 -9.36 -1.45
C ASP A 539 23.66 -10.80 -1.60
N SER A 540 22.42 -11.13 -1.24
CA SER A 540 21.95 -12.52 -1.21
C SER A 540 20.44 -12.71 -1.36
N ALA A 541 20.04 -13.62 -2.25
CA ALA A 541 18.66 -14.09 -2.38
C ALA A 541 18.58 -15.59 -2.10
N SER A 542 17.69 -16.00 -1.19
CA SER A 542 17.43 -17.40 -0.85
C SER A 542 16.01 -17.77 -1.25
N LEU A 543 15.89 -18.73 -2.16
CA LEU A 543 14.65 -19.21 -2.73
C LEU A 543 14.43 -20.65 -2.27
N ASN A 544 13.28 -20.92 -1.67
CA ASN A 544 12.89 -22.25 -1.23
C ASN A 544 11.51 -22.62 -1.79
N ARG A 545 11.38 -23.80 -2.41
CA ARG A 545 10.12 -24.26 -3.01
C ARG A 545 9.48 -23.23 -3.95
N CYS A 546 10.31 -22.56 -4.74
CA CYS A 546 9.86 -21.55 -5.69
C CYS A 546 9.76 -22.14 -7.11
N MET A 547 8.81 -21.60 -7.89
CA MET A 547 8.59 -21.97 -9.28
C MET A 547 8.86 -20.77 -10.20
N PHE A 548 9.66 -20.99 -11.24
CA PHE A 548 9.89 -20.04 -12.32
C PHE A 548 9.52 -20.71 -13.63
N ASN A 549 8.38 -20.34 -14.20
CA ASN A 549 7.85 -21.00 -15.37
C ASN A 549 7.42 -20.05 -16.50
N GLY A 550 7.69 -20.40 -17.76
CA GLY A 550 7.23 -19.61 -18.91
C GLY A 550 7.79 -18.19 -19.02
N ASN A 551 8.77 -17.80 -18.18
CA ASN A 551 9.26 -16.42 -18.19
C ASN A 551 10.20 -16.17 -19.38
N SER A 552 10.23 -14.94 -19.87
CA SER A 552 10.98 -14.56 -21.07
C SER A 552 11.91 -13.38 -20.83
N ALA A 553 13.17 -13.50 -21.26
CA ALA A 553 14.09 -12.37 -21.28
C ALA A 553 15.10 -12.41 -22.43
N VAL A 554 15.98 -11.43 -22.52
CA VAL A 554 17.21 -11.55 -23.33
C VAL A 554 18.31 -12.24 -22.52
N LYS A 555 18.34 -12.03 -21.21
CA LYS A 555 19.27 -12.74 -20.32
C LYS A 555 18.56 -13.20 -19.07
N GLY A 556 18.71 -14.47 -18.71
CA GLY A 556 18.04 -15.02 -17.54
C GLY A 556 16.54 -15.04 -17.75
N GLY A 557 16.05 -15.92 -18.62
CA GLY A 557 14.62 -16.04 -18.92
C GLY A 557 13.81 -16.17 -17.63
N GLY A 558 14.21 -17.12 -16.77
CA GLY A 558 13.72 -17.20 -15.40
C GLY A 558 14.36 -16.15 -14.51
N ILE A 559 15.67 -16.25 -14.30
CA ILE A 559 16.41 -15.48 -13.30
C ILE A 559 17.69 -14.90 -13.88
N TYR A 560 17.94 -13.62 -13.60
CA TYR A 560 19.23 -12.98 -13.77
C TYR A 560 19.88 -12.71 -12.42
N ASN A 561 21.07 -13.28 -12.19
CA ASN A 561 21.90 -12.98 -11.04
C ASN A 561 23.05 -12.05 -11.46
N GLY A 562 23.08 -10.87 -10.86
CA GLY A 562 24.05 -9.82 -11.20
C GLY A 562 25.38 -9.95 -10.46
N ILE A 563 26.35 -9.16 -10.92
CA ILE A 563 27.71 -9.09 -10.40
C ILE A 563 27.70 -8.89 -8.88
N TYR A 564 28.52 -9.67 -8.16
CA TYR A 564 28.66 -9.62 -6.70
C TYR A 564 27.40 -9.97 -5.92
N SER A 565 26.45 -10.68 -6.54
CA SER A 565 25.23 -11.16 -5.89
C SER A 565 25.31 -12.66 -5.69
N THR A 566 24.80 -13.15 -4.57
CA THR A 566 24.62 -14.60 -4.38
C THR A 566 23.16 -14.98 -4.53
N ILE A 567 22.91 -16.16 -5.08
CA ILE A 567 21.59 -16.73 -5.15
C ILE A 567 21.64 -18.20 -4.74
N THR A 568 20.78 -18.58 -3.80
CA THR A 568 20.59 -19.97 -3.36
C THR A 568 19.17 -20.41 -3.75
N LEU A 569 19.07 -21.45 -4.57
CA LEU A 569 17.81 -22.14 -4.88
C LEU A 569 17.82 -23.50 -4.18
N LYS A 570 16.75 -23.78 -3.43
CA LYS A 570 16.55 -25.06 -2.75
C LYS A 570 15.14 -25.61 -3.01
N ASN A 571 15.04 -26.83 -3.50
CA ASN A 571 13.74 -27.49 -3.77
C ASN A 571 12.90 -26.70 -4.79
N CYS A 572 13.53 -26.04 -5.77
CA CYS A 572 12.87 -25.16 -6.73
C CYS A 572 12.69 -25.83 -8.11
N LEU A 573 11.67 -25.39 -8.85
CA LEU A 573 11.45 -25.75 -10.25
C LEU A 573 11.67 -24.52 -11.14
N VAL A 574 12.51 -24.67 -12.17
CA VAL A 574 12.76 -23.68 -13.21
C VAL A 574 12.43 -24.33 -14.55
N SER A 575 11.23 -24.11 -15.06
CA SER A 575 10.68 -24.83 -16.22
C SER A 575 10.31 -23.91 -17.37
N GLY A 576 10.58 -24.29 -18.61
CA GLY A 576 10.00 -23.58 -19.77
C GLY A 576 10.28 -22.08 -19.82
N ASN A 577 11.42 -21.60 -19.32
CA ASN A 577 11.80 -20.20 -19.44
C ASN A 577 12.60 -19.99 -20.73
N SER A 578 12.54 -18.78 -21.31
CA SER A 578 13.15 -18.47 -22.60
C SER A 578 14.07 -17.26 -22.51
N ALA A 579 15.27 -17.39 -23.07
CA ALA A 579 16.20 -16.30 -23.33
C ALA A 579 16.32 -16.10 -24.85
N GLU A 580 15.69 -15.06 -25.40
CA GLU A 580 15.62 -14.82 -26.84
C GLU A 580 16.33 -13.52 -27.28
N ASP A 581 16.76 -13.49 -28.54
CA ASP A 581 17.40 -12.33 -29.13
C ASP A 581 16.43 -11.15 -29.20
N GLN A 582 16.85 -9.98 -28.73
CA GLN A 582 16.14 -8.75 -29.04
C GLN A 582 16.49 -8.27 -30.46
N TYR A 583 15.56 -8.43 -31.40
CA TYR A 583 15.56 -7.64 -32.63
C TYR A 583 15.20 -6.21 -32.28
N SER A 584 16.20 -5.36 -32.01
CA SER A 584 15.97 -3.92 -32.04
C SER A 584 15.29 -3.59 -33.37
N GLY A 585 14.16 -2.90 -33.34
CA GLY A 585 13.46 -2.42 -34.54
C GLY A 585 14.40 -1.64 -35.49
N PRO A 586 13.90 -1.07 -36.60
CA PRO A 586 14.69 -0.69 -37.79
C PRO A 586 15.79 0.39 -37.62
N LEU A 587 16.13 0.80 -36.39
CA LEU A 587 17.27 1.66 -36.06
C LEU A 587 18.46 0.83 -35.51
N ILE A 588 19.27 0.35 -36.45
CA ILE A 588 20.58 -0.30 -36.27
C ILE A 588 21.57 0.66 -35.58
N ILE A 589 22.08 0.34 -34.36
CA ILE A 589 23.48 0.64 -33.93
C ILE A 589 24.02 -0.31 -32.82
N PHE A 590 23.47 -1.51 -32.59
CA PHE A 590 24.09 -2.48 -31.66
C PHE A 590 24.27 -3.85 -32.34
N PRO A 591 25.34 -4.60 -32.04
CA PRO A 591 25.47 -5.99 -32.48
C PRO A 591 24.27 -6.81 -31.97
N PRO A 592 23.92 -7.94 -32.62
CA PRO A 592 22.86 -8.82 -32.13
C PRO A 592 23.13 -9.15 -30.65
N VAL A 593 22.17 -8.88 -29.78
CA VAL A 593 22.22 -9.27 -28.38
C VAL A 593 21.61 -10.66 -28.31
N TYR A 594 22.48 -11.66 -28.17
CA TYR A 594 22.04 -13.05 -28.11
C TYR A 594 21.34 -13.35 -26.77
N GLY A 595 20.31 -14.19 -26.85
CA GLY A 595 19.57 -14.70 -25.71
C GLY A 595 20.37 -15.70 -24.89
N PHE A 596 20.63 -15.42 -23.61
CA PHE A 596 21.58 -16.16 -22.79
C PHE A 596 20.97 -16.61 -21.45
N GLY A 597 21.15 -17.87 -21.05
CA GLY A 597 20.65 -18.37 -19.76
C GLY A 597 19.12 -18.46 -19.74
N GLY A 598 18.54 -19.48 -20.36
CA GLY A 598 17.08 -19.64 -20.42
C GLY A 598 16.46 -19.75 -19.02
N GLY A 599 17.01 -20.60 -18.16
CA GLY A 599 16.66 -20.68 -16.74
C GLY A 599 17.35 -19.59 -15.92
N ILE A 600 18.67 -19.71 -15.74
CA ILE A 600 19.51 -18.77 -14.99
C ILE A 600 20.61 -18.21 -15.88
N TYR A 601 20.82 -16.89 -15.80
CA TYR A 601 22.04 -16.23 -16.23
C TYR A 601 22.72 -15.59 -15.01
N ASP A 602 23.93 -16.04 -14.69
CA ASP A 602 24.75 -15.53 -13.58
C ASP A 602 25.96 -14.77 -14.12
N GLU A 603 26.04 -13.48 -13.81
CA GLU A 603 27.12 -12.60 -14.22
C GLU A 603 28.10 -12.38 -13.07
N TYR A 604 28.97 -13.35 -12.80
CA TYR A 604 29.95 -13.28 -11.71
C TYR A 604 29.34 -13.13 -10.32
N GLY A 605 28.23 -13.81 -10.08
CA GLY A 605 27.69 -14.05 -8.77
C GLY A 605 28.09 -15.42 -8.21
N GLY A 606 27.66 -15.70 -6.99
CA GLY A 606 27.74 -17.05 -6.41
C GLY A 606 26.39 -17.74 -6.54
N THR A 607 26.33 -18.85 -7.27
CA THR A 607 25.09 -19.59 -7.51
C THR A 607 25.12 -20.94 -6.79
N GLU A 608 24.21 -21.15 -5.86
CA GLU A 608 24.00 -22.40 -5.16
C GLU A 608 22.63 -22.97 -5.55
N VAL A 609 22.63 -24.14 -6.18
CA VAL A 609 21.44 -24.82 -6.65
C VAL A 609 21.43 -26.22 -6.07
N ILE A 610 20.50 -26.46 -5.16
CA ILE A 610 20.41 -27.71 -4.41
C ILE A 610 19.01 -28.27 -4.58
N ASN A 611 18.90 -29.56 -4.92
CA ASN A 611 17.61 -30.25 -4.94
C ASN A 611 16.61 -29.60 -5.92
N CYS A 612 17.06 -29.10 -7.07
CA CYS A 612 16.22 -28.34 -8.00
C CYS A 612 16.02 -29.08 -9.33
N SER A 613 14.94 -28.74 -10.04
CA SER A 613 14.70 -29.21 -11.40
C SER A 613 14.76 -28.04 -12.38
N PHE A 614 15.59 -28.17 -13.41
CA PHE A 614 15.70 -27.25 -14.54
C PHE A 614 15.29 -27.99 -15.80
N THR A 615 14.19 -27.58 -16.43
CA THR A 615 13.61 -28.38 -17.51
C THR A 615 12.98 -27.54 -18.61
N GLU A 616 13.20 -27.95 -19.86
CA GLU A 616 12.60 -27.32 -21.05
C GLU A 616 12.88 -25.81 -21.20
N ASN A 617 13.92 -25.29 -20.53
CA ASN A 617 14.34 -23.90 -20.69
C ASN A 617 15.11 -23.74 -22.01
N ARG A 618 14.97 -22.58 -22.64
CA ARG A 618 15.52 -22.31 -23.98
C ARG A 618 16.37 -21.05 -24.01
N ALA A 619 17.48 -21.08 -24.73
CA ALA A 619 18.28 -19.91 -25.05
C ALA A 619 18.58 -19.84 -26.55
N SER A 620 18.42 -18.68 -27.20
CA SER A 620 18.82 -18.51 -28.60
C SER A 620 20.34 -18.44 -28.79
N GLY A 621 21.09 -18.20 -27.72
CA GLY A 621 22.55 -18.25 -27.61
C GLY A 621 23.02 -19.51 -26.89
N GLU A 622 23.60 -19.37 -25.70
CA GLU A 622 24.16 -20.49 -24.92
C GLU A 622 23.44 -20.63 -23.57
N GLY A 623 23.55 -21.81 -22.96
CA GLY A 623 23.07 -22.08 -21.60
C GLY A 623 21.55 -22.06 -21.52
N GLY A 624 20.89 -23.09 -22.07
CA GLY A 624 19.45 -23.25 -21.99
C GLY A 624 18.96 -23.28 -20.53
N ALA A 625 19.58 -24.08 -19.68
CA ALA A 625 19.24 -24.13 -18.25
C ALA A 625 20.01 -23.10 -17.42
N ILE A 626 21.33 -23.23 -17.32
CA ILE A 626 22.17 -22.37 -16.48
C ILE A 626 23.36 -21.87 -17.29
N TRP A 627 23.61 -20.57 -17.24
CA TRP A 627 24.85 -19.96 -17.70
C TRP A 627 25.54 -19.21 -16.57
N LEU A 628 26.71 -19.70 -16.18
CA LEU A 628 27.66 -19.07 -15.30
C LEU A 628 28.73 -18.32 -16.12
N LYS A 629 28.89 -17.02 -15.87
CA LYS A 629 29.74 -16.14 -16.69
C LYS A 629 30.71 -15.31 -15.86
N TYR A 630 31.99 -15.33 -16.26
CA TYR A 630 33.01 -14.41 -15.76
C TYR A 630 32.86 -13.01 -16.42
N PRO A 631 33.05 -11.89 -15.69
CA PRO A 631 32.84 -10.58 -16.25
C PRO A 631 34.02 -10.24 -17.17
N GLU A 632 33.73 -9.96 -18.43
CA GLU A 632 34.70 -9.35 -19.33
C GLU A 632 35.17 -8.01 -18.73
N PRO A 633 36.47 -7.67 -18.76
CA PRO A 633 36.97 -6.39 -18.23
C PRO A 633 36.41 -5.23 -19.07
N SER A 634 35.24 -4.72 -18.71
CA SER A 634 34.69 -3.51 -19.32
C SER A 634 35.41 -2.27 -18.75
N PRO A 635 35.72 -1.26 -19.58
CA PRO A 635 36.21 0.02 -19.08
C PRO A 635 35.17 0.63 -18.13
N PRO A 636 35.59 1.38 -17.09
CA PRO A 636 34.66 1.98 -16.15
C PRO A 636 33.64 2.83 -16.91
N LEU A 637 32.36 2.51 -16.73
CA LEU A 637 31.28 3.35 -17.25
C LEU A 637 31.44 4.76 -16.65
N PRO A 638 31.23 5.83 -17.44
CA PRO A 638 31.32 7.18 -16.90
C PRO A 638 30.31 7.35 -15.75
N PRO A 639 30.67 8.08 -14.67
CA PRO A 639 29.72 8.38 -13.61
C PRO A 639 28.60 9.25 -14.19
N PHE A 640 27.42 8.67 -14.36
CA PHE A 640 26.23 9.44 -14.69
C PHE A 640 25.73 10.13 -13.41
N PRO A 641 25.48 11.45 -13.42
CA PRO A 641 24.93 12.14 -12.27
C PRO A 641 23.46 11.72 -12.07
N ILE A 642 23.20 11.02 -10.96
CA ILE A 642 21.87 10.65 -10.47
C ILE A 642 21.47 11.74 -9.47
N HIS A 643 20.36 12.44 -9.73
CA HIS A 643 19.74 13.36 -8.78
C HIS A 643 18.64 12.61 -8.04
N GLY A 644 18.70 12.62 -6.70
CA GLY A 644 17.77 11.88 -5.81
C GLY A 644 18.45 10.66 -5.21
N GLU A 645 18.43 10.54 -3.90
CA GLU A 645 19.24 9.64 -3.08
C GLU A 645 18.90 8.16 -3.31
N VAL A 646 19.57 7.49 -4.26
CA VAL A 646 20.32 6.22 -4.12
C VAL A 646 21.11 6.10 -5.41
N THR A 647 22.39 6.45 -5.35
CA THR A 647 23.28 5.90 -6.36
C THR A 647 23.46 4.42 -6.05
N ILE A 648 23.35 3.56 -7.07
CA ILE A 648 23.99 2.21 -7.08
C ILE A 648 25.48 2.31 -6.65
N SER A 649 26.05 3.53 -6.62
CA SER A 649 27.33 3.87 -6.00
C SER A 649 27.42 3.74 -4.49
N ASP A 650 26.35 3.67 -3.69
CA ASP A 650 26.50 3.52 -2.24
C ASP A 650 26.70 2.05 -1.82
N THR A 651 26.27 1.09 -2.63
CA THR A 651 26.71 -0.32 -2.58
C THR A 651 27.98 -0.59 -3.40
N MET A 652 28.33 0.26 -4.39
CA MET A 652 29.56 0.14 -5.18
C MET A 652 30.72 1.08 -4.74
N LYS A 653 30.58 1.83 -3.63
CA LYS A 653 31.62 2.78 -3.14
C LYS A 653 32.80 2.12 -2.43
N GLU A 654 32.73 0.82 -2.21
CA GLU A 654 33.88 0.00 -1.77
C GLU A 654 34.23 -1.06 -2.82
N ILE A 655 34.38 -0.69 -4.09
CA ILE A 655 35.21 -1.50 -5.00
C ILE A 655 36.66 -1.04 -4.79
N PRO A 656 37.47 -1.72 -3.95
CA PRO A 656 38.91 -1.45 -3.93
C PRO A 656 39.46 -1.69 -5.33
N SER A 657 40.28 -0.76 -5.82
CA SER A 657 40.98 -0.84 -7.11
C SER A 657 41.96 -2.01 -7.22
N THR A 658 42.03 -2.85 -6.18
CA THR A 658 42.71 -4.14 -6.09
C THR A 658 41.86 -5.05 -5.21
N MET A 659 40.93 -5.81 -5.79
CA MET A 659 40.02 -6.68 -5.04
C MET A 659 40.72 -8.02 -4.79
N GLU A 660 40.95 -8.36 -3.51
CA GLU A 660 41.35 -9.71 -3.11
C GLU A 660 40.16 -10.64 -3.42
N VAL A 661 40.41 -11.69 -4.19
CA VAL A 661 39.48 -12.80 -4.42
C VAL A 661 39.15 -13.38 -3.05
N ASN A 662 37.96 -13.15 -2.52
CA ASN A 662 37.51 -13.87 -1.34
C ASN A 662 37.19 -15.29 -1.81
N ASP A 663 37.85 -16.29 -1.22
CA ASP A 663 37.71 -17.72 -1.53
C ASP A 663 36.29 -18.30 -1.22
N SER A 664 35.24 -17.46 -1.12
CA SER A 664 33.88 -17.82 -0.69
C SER A 664 32.83 -17.90 -1.81
N ASN A 665 33.13 -17.49 -3.05
CA ASN A 665 32.16 -17.51 -4.17
C ASN A 665 32.32 -18.79 -5.04
N VAL A 666 32.21 -19.96 -4.43
CA VAL A 666 32.18 -21.24 -5.16
C VAL A 666 30.73 -21.54 -5.52
N SER A 667 30.40 -21.60 -6.81
CA SER A 667 29.07 -22.05 -7.24
C SER A 667 28.93 -23.56 -7.02
N LEU A 668 27.77 -23.99 -6.53
CA LEU A 668 27.45 -25.37 -6.20
C LEU A 668 26.17 -25.79 -6.93
N ILE A 669 26.21 -26.91 -7.63
CA ILE A 669 25.04 -27.54 -8.24
C ILE A 669 25.00 -28.98 -7.75
N SER A 670 23.99 -29.32 -6.94
CA SER A 670 23.89 -30.64 -6.33
C SER A 670 22.47 -31.17 -6.23
N ASN A 671 22.32 -32.48 -6.42
CA ASN A 671 21.03 -33.18 -6.32
C ASN A 671 19.97 -32.62 -7.27
N CYS A 672 20.39 -32.11 -8.43
CA CYS A 672 19.49 -31.48 -9.39
C CYS A 672 19.16 -32.41 -10.56
N ILE A 673 18.01 -32.18 -11.17
CA ILE A 673 17.70 -32.67 -12.52
C ILE A 673 17.80 -31.49 -13.48
N ILE A 674 18.62 -31.62 -14.53
CA ILE A 674 18.81 -30.59 -15.55
C ILE A 674 18.63 -31.28 -16.91
N TRP A 675 17.40 -31.20 -17.44
CA TRP A 675 16.93 -32.07 -18.52
C TRP A 675 15.95 -31.40 -19.47
N GLY A 676 16.11 -31.61 -20.78
CA GLY A 676 15.26 -31.05 -21.84
C GLY A 676 15.56 -29.60 -22.16
N ASN A 677 16.61 -29.00 -21.58
CA ASN A 677 16.96 -27.62 -21.85
C ASN A 677 17.71 -27.49 -23.18
N GLN A 678 17.46 -26.41 -23.90
CA GLN A 678 17.98 -26.23 -25.26
C GLN A 678 18.68 -24.88 -25.42
N ASP A 679 19.73 -24.87 -26.22
CA ASP A 679 20.36 -23.64 -26.68
C ASP A 679 20.71 -23.72 -28.18
N SER A 680 21.49 -22.76 -28.70
CA SER A 680 21.89 -22.75 -30.11
C SER A 680 22.75 -23.94 -30.53
N ASP A 681 23.38 -24.64 -29.57
CA ASP A 681 24.19 -25.83 -29.80
C ASP A 681 23.38 -27.13 -29.73
N GLY A 682 22.10 -27.07 -29.31
CA GLY A 682 21.19 -28.22 -29.22
C GLY A 682 20.69 -28.46 -27.80
N ASP A 683 20.67 -29.73 -27.39
CA ASP A 683 20.17 -30.24 -26.09
C ASP A 683 21.27 -30.96 -25.27
N GLY A 684 22.54 -30.80 -25.66
CA GLY A 684 23.66 -31.50 -25.02
C GLY A 684 24.07 -30.92 -23.65
N GLU A 685 25.12 -31.51 -23.05
CA GLU A 685 25.66 -31.12 -21.72
C GLU A 685 25.88 -29.61 -21.55
N LEU A 686 26.32 -28.91 -22.60
CA LEU A 686 26.59 -27.46 -22.57
C LEU A 686 25.31 -26.60 -22.62
N SER A 687 24.21 -27.14 -23.16
CA SER A 687 22.89 -26.53 -23.14
C SER A 687 22.25 -26.64 -21.75
N GLN A 688 22.65 -27.66 -20.98
CA GLN A 688 22.26 -27.84 -19.59
C GLN A 688 23.02 -26.88 -18.66
N ILE A 689 24.36 -26.91 -18.71
CA ILE A 689 25.21 -26.06 -17.88
C ILE A 689 26.34 -25.46 -18.74
N ARG A 690 26.35 -24.14 -18.86
CA ARG A 690 27.42 -23.37 -19.51
C ARG A 690 28.24 -22.64 -18.46
N ILE A 691 29.56 -22.78 -18.54
CA ILE A 691 30.53 -22.16 -17.61
C ILE A 691 31.57 -21.40 -18.44
N ASP A 692 31.85 -20.15 -18.09
CA ASP A 692 32.92 -19.38 -18.73
C ASP A 692 34.29 -19.97 -18.34
N PRO A 693 35.22 -20.18 -19.30
CA PRO A 693 36.55 -20.71 -19.00
C PRO A 693 37.35 -19.95 -17.94
N ASN A 694 37.02 -18.68 -17.68
CA ASN A 694 37.70 -17.83 -16.70
C ASN A 694 37.02 -17.82 -15.33
N GLU A 695 35.93 -18.58 -15.16
CA GLU A 695 35.15 -18.59 -13.94
C GLU A 695 35.87 -19.28 -12.76
N ILE A 696 35.49 -18.86 -11.55
CA ILE A 696 35.92 -19.45 -10.27
C ILE A 696 35.38 -20.89 -10.18
N PRO A 697 35.95 -21.79 -9.35
CA PRO A 697 35.64 -23.21 -9.42
C PRO A 697 34.15 -23.46 -9.12
N VAL A 698 33.50 -24.25 -9.98
CA VAL A 698 32.12 -24.72 -9.83
C VAL A 698 32.14 -26.18 -9.38
N VAL A 699 31.33 -26.52 -8.37
CA VAL A 699 31.19 -27.89 -7.88
C VAL A 699 29.88 -28.49 -8.38
N ILE A 700 29.96 -29.57 -9.16
CA ILE A 700 28.80 -30.21 -9.79
C ILE A 700 28.76 -31.67 -9.37
N ASN A 701 27.94 -32.03 -8.37
CA ASN A 701 27.88 -33.39 -7.84
C ASN A 701 26.46 -33.92 -7.74
N TYR A 702 26.28 -35.23 -7.89
CA TYR A 702 24.99 -35.91 -7.68
C TYR A 702 23.83 -35.31 -8.49
N ASN A 703 24.06 -34.98 -9.75
CA ASN A 703 23.02 -34.43 -10.64
C ASN A 703 22.65 -35.41 -11.75
N CYS A 704 21.41 -35.33 -12.23
CA CYS A 704 21.01 -35.91 -13.51
C CYS A 704 21.09 -34.81 -14.57
N ILE A 705 22.04 -34.93 -15.50
CA ILE A 705 22.33 -33.92 -16.52
C ILE A 705 22.22 -34.58 -17.89
N GLU A 706 21.33 -34.06 -18.74
CA GLU A 706 21.15 -34.57 -20.09
C GLU A 706 22.45 -34.47 -20.90
N GLY A 707 22.86 -35.60 -21.48
CA GLY A 707 24.08 -35.69 -22.28
C GLY A 707 25.37 -35.62 -21.46
N TRP A 708 25.31 -35.85 -20.15
CA TRP A 708 26.48 -35.83 -19.26
C TRP A 708 27.63 -36.69 -19.82
N SER A 709 28.76 -36.03 -20.09
CA SER A 709 29.95 -36.65 -20.69
C SER A 709 31.09 -36.84 -19.70
N GLY A 710 31.00 -36.20 -18.52
CA GLY A 710 32.05 -36.17 -17.52
C GLY A 710 33.05 -35.02 -17.68
N ASN A 711 32.88 -34.17 -18.70
CA ASN A 711 33.82 -33.08 -18.99
C ASN A 711 33.81 -31.98 -17.94
N LEU A 712 32.67 -31.73 -17.27
CA LEU A 712 32.58 -30.75 -16.19
C LEU A 712 33.07 -31.29 -14.83
N GLU A 713 33.60 -32.53 -14.81
CA GLU A 713 34.08 -33.23 -13.61
C GLU A 713 33.00 -33.40 -12.52
N GLY A 714 33.38 -33.83 -11.31
CA GLY A 714 32.43 -34.06 -10.22
C GLY A 714 31.95 -35.50 -10.08
N THR A 715 31.33 -35.78 -8.93
CA THR A 715 31.03 -37.14 -8.45
C THR A 715 29.53 -37.37 -8.45
N GLY A 716 29.11 -38.59 -8.83
CA GLY A 716 27.70 -39.01 -8.71
C GLY A 716 26.76 -38.46 -9.77
N ASN A 717 27.27 -37.72 -10.77
CA ASN A 717 26.45 -37.25 -11.88
C ASN A 717 26.08 -38.41 -12.84
N ILE A 718 24.87 -38.38 -13.39
CA ILE A 718 24.32 -39.39 -14.29
C ILE A 718 23.68 -38.75 -15.53
N ASP A 719 23.68 -39.49 -16.65
CA ASP A 719 22.87 -39.21 -17.85
C ASP A 719 21.79 -40.30 -17.93
N ALA A 720 20.59 -40.00 -17.47
CA ALA A 720 19.48 -40.94 -17.48
C ALA A 720 18.16 -40.18 -17.57
N ASP A 721 17.25 -40.64 -18.45
CA ASP A 721 15.90 -40.09 -18.53
C ASP A 721 15.27 -40.02 -17.13
N PRO A 722 14.93 -38.81 -16.64
CA PRO A 722 14.31 -38.63 -15.33
C PRO A 722 12.98 -39.34 -15.18
N CYS A 723 12.33 -39.73 -16.29
CA CYS A 723 11.03 -40.37 -16.30
C CYS A 723 9.99 -39.51 -15.57
N PHE A 724 9.87 -38.24 -15.95
CA PHE A 724 8.80 -37.37 -15.45
C PHE A 724 7.42 -37.94 -15.81
N VAL A 725 6.43 -37.75 -14.94
CA VAL A 725 5.02 -38.13 -15.22
C VAL A 725 4.56 -37.52 -16.55
N GLN A 726 4.82 -36.23 -16.74
CA GLN A 726 4.59 -35.53 -18.00
C GLN A 726 5.49 -34.29 -18.09
N PRO A 727 6.51 -34.24 -18.96
CA PRO A 727 7.26 -33.01 -19.16
C PRO A 727 6.36 -31.92 -19.75
N GLY A 728 6.65 -30.66 -19.41
CA GLY A 728 6.02 -29.52 -20.05
C GLY A 728 6.49 -29.36 -21.50
N PHE A 729 5.83 -28.51 -22.28
CA PHE A 729 6.22 -28.30 -23.67
C PHE A 729 5.86 -26.91 -24.19
N TRP A 730 6.62 -26.48 -25.19
CA TRP A 730 6.34 -25.27 -25.95
C TRP A 730 5.48 -25.59 -27.18
N ASP A 731 4.36 -24.91 -27.33
CA ASP A 731 3.54 -24.92 -28.55
C ASP A 731 3.74 -23.61 -29.34
N VAL A 732 3.40 -23.65 -30.63
CA VAL A 732 3.44 -22.49 -31.51
C VAL A 732 2.03 -22.13 -31.95
N ILE A 733 1.53 -21.00 -31.47
CA ILE A 733 0.32 -20.40 -32.02
C ILE A 733 0.73 -19.50 -33.20
N TRP A 734 0.26 -19.88 -34.39
CA TRP A 734 0.49 -19.11 -35.60
C TRP A 734 -0.46 -17.91 -35.66
N SER A 735 -0.04 -16.77 -35.12
CA SER A 735 -0.72 -15.51 -35.39
C SER A 735 -0.37 -15.01 -36.79
N SER A 736 -1.22 -14.16 -37.39
CA SER A 736 -1.11 -13.74 -38.80
C SER A 736 0.16 -12.96 -39.15
N ARG A 737 1.07 -12.72 -38.20
CA ARG A 737 2.26 -11.89 -38.40
C ARG A 737 3.58 -12.47 -37.86
N TYR A 738 3.58 -13.25 -36.77
CA TYR A 738 4.76 -13.94 -36.22
C TYR A 738 4.34 -15.20 -35.44
N PRO A 739 5.19 -16.25 -35.33
CA PRO A 739 4.92 -17.36 -34.41
C PRO A 739 4.98 -16.85 -32.96
N GLU A 740 3.95 -17.13 -32.17
CA GLU A 740 3.94 -16.91 -30.73
C GLU A 740 4.19 -18.26 -30.04
N TYR A 741 5.26 -18.32 -29.23
CA TYR A 741 5.59 -19.52 -28.46
C TYR A 741 4.87 -19.45 -27.12
N ILE A 742 4.14 -20.51 -26.78
CA ILE A 742 3.39 -20.60 -25.53
C ILE A 742 3.89 -21.82 -24.76
N TRP A 743 4.17 -21.62 -23.48
CA TRP A 743 4.57 -22.69 -22.57
C TRP A 743 3.33 -23.36 -21.94
N TYR A 744 3.29 -24.69 -22.00
CA TYR A 744 2.34 -25.52 -21.25
C TYR A 744 3.09 -26.25 -20.13
N GLU A 745 2.67 -26.03 -18.89
CA GLU A 745 3.32 -26.61 -17.71
C GLU A 745 3.24 -28.14 -17.70
N GLY A 746 4.27 -28.78 -17.14
CA GLY A 746 4.35 -30.23 -16.96
C GLY A 746 4.06 -30.69 -15.53
N HIS A 747 3.99 -32.01 -15.37
CA HIS A 747 4.00 -32.72 -14.09
C HIS A 747 5.37 -33.41 -13.91
N PHE A 748 6.24 -32.79 -13.11
CA PHE A 748 7.65 -33.16 -13.01
C PHE A 748 7.97 -34.11 -11.85
N GLN A 749 6.96 -34.74 -11.24
CA GLN A 749 7.18 -35.86 -10.32
C GLN A 749 7.80 -37.06 -11.07
N LEU A 750 8.63 -37.83 -10.35
CA LEU A 750 9.32 -38.99 -10.91
C LEU A 750 8.41 -40.23 -10.97
N LEU A 751 8.47 -40.95 -12.08
CA LEU A 751 7.88 -42.28 -12.21
C LEU A 751 8.77 -43.35 -11.52
N PRO A 752 8.20 -44.51 -11.09
CA PRO A 752 8.94 -45.53 -10.33
C PRO A 752 10.17 -46.13 -11.04
N GLU A 753 10.24 -46.02 -12.36
CA GLU A 753 11.36 -46.45 -13.20
C GLU A 753 12.54 -45.48 -13.23
N SER A 754 12.39 -44.27 -12.68
CA SER A 754 13.42 -43.24 -12.71
C SER A 754 14.69 -43.68 -11.99
N LEU A 755 15.83 -43.47 -12.65
CA LEU A 755 17.15 -43.64 -12.03
C LEU A 755 17.55 -42.46 -11.13
N CYS A 756 16.73 -41.41 -11.06
CA CYS A 756 16.94 -40.28 -10.18
C CYS A 756 16.47 -40.57 -8.74
N ILE A 757 15.68 -41.62 -8.55
CA ILE A 757 15.19 -42.06 -7.24
C ILE A 757 16.35 -42.62 -6.41
N ASP A 758 16.47 -42.20 -5.15
CA ASP A 758 17.54 -42.53 -4.21
C ASP A 758 18.95 -42.29 -4.78
N ALA A 759 19.11 -41.34 -5.72
CA ALA A 759 20.37 -41.13 -6.43
C ALA A 759 21.16 -39.91 -5.94
N GLY A 760 20.55 -39.01 -5.16
CA GLY A 760 21.22 -37.84 -4.61
C GLY A 760 22.32 -38.16 -3.59
N ASP A 761 22.99 -37.10 -3.11
CA ASP A 761 24.15 -37.19 -2.21
C ASP A 761 23.84 -38.11 -1.01
N PRO A 762 24.57 -39.22 -0.85
CA PRO A 762 24.35 -40.15 0.26
C PRO A 762 24.69 -39.55 1.63
N ASN A 763 25.34 -38.39 1.69
CA ASN A 763 25.64 -37.66 2.91
C ASN A 763 24.77 -36.42 3.10
N TYR A 764 23.73 -36.24 2.29
CA TYR A 764 22.80 -35.15 2.46
C TYR A 764 22.21 -35.17 3.88
N VAL A 765 22.19 -33.99 4.50
CA VAL A 765 21.58 -33.78 5.82
C VAL A 765 20.47 -32.76 5.61
N ASP A 766 19.23 -33.20 5.82
CA ASP A 766 18.07 -32.34 5.72
C ASP A 766 17.99 -31.35 6.89
N GLU A 767 17.41 -30.18 6.60
CA GLU A 767 17.00 -29.30 7.68
C GLU A 767 15.75 -29.87 8.37
N PRO A 768 15.51 -29.57 9.66
CA PRO A 768 14.35 -30.09 10.38
C PRO A 768 13.03 -29.76 9.66
N ASN A 769 12.26 -30.81 9.32
CA ASN A 769 10.99 -30.73 8.56
C ASN A 769 11.15 -30.16 7.15
N GLU A 770 12.31 -30.36 6.52
CA GLU A 770 12.49 -29.98 5.13
C GLU A 770 11.49 -30.69 4.21
N MET A 771 10.85 -29.88 3.35
CA MET A 771 9.87 -30.35 2.39
C MET A 771 10.35 -30.15 0.95
N ASP A 772 9.98 -31.08 0.08
CA ASP A 772 10.05 -30.96 -1.37
C ASP A 772 9.02 -29.95 -1.90
N LEU A 773 8.99 -29.75 -3.22
CA LEU A 773 8.09 -28.77 -3.85
C LEU A 773 6.58 -29.11 -3.71
N ASP A 774 6.22 -30.38 -3.47
CA ASP A 774 4.84 -30.81 -3.19
C ASP A 774 4.45 -30.63 -1.70
N GLY A 775 5.34 -30.06 -0.87
CA GLY A 775 5.13 -29.94 0.57
C GLY A 775 5.28 -31.28 1.32
N ARG A 776 5.96 -32.27 0.73
CA ARG A 776 6.16 -33.61 1.30
C ARG A 776 7.57 -33.73 1.89
N PRO A 777 7.82 -34.67 2.83
CA PRO A 777 9.14 -34.84 3.42
C PRO A 777 10.21 -35.07 2.36
N ARG A 778 11.33 -34.34 2.49
CA ARG A 778 12.41 -34.35 1.50
C ARG A 778 13.30 -35.60 1.54
N VAL A 779 13.29 -36.36 2.63
CA VAL A 779 14.12 -37.57 2.79
C VAL A 779 13.22 -38.77 3.04
N ILE A 780 13.27 -39.75 2.15
CA ILE A 780 12.56 -41.02 2.29
C ILE A 780 13.58 -42.15 2.49
N ASP A 781 13.35 -43.00 3.50
CA ASP A 781 14.21 -44.15 3.83
C ASP A 781 15.73 -43.83 3.97
N GLY A 782 16.06 -42.58 4.33
CA GLY A 782 17.43 -42.11 4.57
C GLY A 782 18.22 -41.76 3.31
N ARG A 783 17.54 -41.61 2.17
CA ARG A 783 18.09 -41.15 0.89
C ARG A 783 17.25 -39.98 0.36
N ILE A 784 17.81 -39.29 -0.61
CA ILE A 784 17.15 -38.21 -1.34
C ILE A 784 17.16 -38.52 -2.83
N ASP A 785 16.14 -38.05 -3.51
CA ASP A 785 16.09 -38.03 -4.96
C ASP A 785 16.81 -36.81 -5.52
N MET A 786 17.25 -36.94 -6.78
CA MET A 786 17.64 -35.77 -7.57
C MET A 786 16.38 -35.01 -8.02
N GLY A 787 16.42 -33.67 -8.02
CA GLY A 787 15.34 -32.81 -8.52
C GLY A 787 14.50 -32.14 -7.45
N ALA A 788 13.49 -31.37 -7.86
CA ALA A 788 12.62 -30.58 -6.98
C ALA A 788 11.64 -31.43 -6.13
N TYR A 789 11.32 -32.63 -6.59
CA TYR A 789 10.31 -33.52 -6.01
C TYR A 789 10.97 -34.77 -5.42
N GLU A 790 10.42 -35.25 -4.31
CA GLU A 790 10.85 -36.49 -3.66
C GLU A 790 9.80 -37.59 -3.89
N TYR A 791 10.21 -38.70 -4.49
CA TYR A 791 9.35 -39.85 -4.76
C TYR A 791 8.95 -40.53 -3.45
N GLN A 792 7.66 -40.42 -3.12
CA GLN A 792 7.11 -40.94 -1.86
C GLN A 792 6.90 -42.46 -1.84
N GLY A 793 7.59 -43.21 -2.70
CA GLY A 793 7.40 -44.64 -2.89
C GLY A 793 6.16 -44.99 -3.72
N PRO A 794 6.01 -46.28 -4.12
CA PRO A 794 4.79 -46.76 -4.75
C PRO A 794 3.66 -46.73 -3.71
N GLY A 795 2.89 -45.65 -3.71
CA GLY A 795 1.69 -45.54 -2.88
C GLY A 795 0.74 -46.70 -3.17
N GLN A 796 0.08 -47.22 -2.14
CA GLN A 796 -1.12 -48.02 -2.37
C GLN A 796 -2.15 -47.06 -2.97
N GLU A 797 -2.64 -47.33 -4.19
CA GLU A 797 -3.68 -46.51 -4.84
C GLU A 797 -4.77 -46.14 -3.83
N LEU A 798 -4.85 -44.86 -3.49
CA LEU A 798 -5.84 -44.31 -2.59
C LEU A 798 -7.05 -43.84 -3.40
N LEU A 799 -8.21 -43.96 -2.76
CA LEU A 799 -9.48 -43.52 -3.31
C LEU A 799 -9.98 -42.37 -2.44
N PHE A 800 -9.99 -41.17 -3.00
CA PHE A 800 -10.55 -39.98 -2.39
C PHE A 800 -11.98 -39.74 -2.86
N TYR A 801 -12.82 -39.17 -2.00
CA TYR A 801 -14.20 -38.80 -2.29
C TYR A 801 -14.37 -37.27 -2.18
N VAL A 802 -15.12 -36.67 -3.11
CA VAL A 802 -15.42 -35.23 -3.14
C VAL A 802 -16.93 -35.02 -3.19
N ASP A 803 -17.48 -34.31 -2.20
CA ASP A 803 -18.90 -34.00 -2.08
C ASP A 803 -19.05 -32.63 -1.38
N ASP A 804 -19.57 -31.63 -2.10
CA ASP A 804 -19.71 -30.24 -1.62
C ASP A 804 -20.74 -30.11 -0.49
N ASP A 805 -21.62 -31.09 -0.36
CA ASP A 805 -22.62 -31.21 0.70
C ASP A 805 -22.14 -32.07 1.88
N ALA A 806 -20.91 -32.60 1.87
CA ALA A 806 -20.38 -33.39 2.97
C ALA A 806 -20.24 -32.56 4.26
N THR A 807 -20.63 -33.16 5.39
CA THR A 807 -20.58 -32.51 6.71
C THR A 807 -19.61 -33.17 7.68
N GLY A 808 -18.87 -34.19 7.22
CA GLY A 808 -17.91 -34.94 8.03
C GLY A 808 -16.55 -34.27 8.16
N ALA A 809 -15.50 -35.07 8.28
CA ALA A 809 -14.16 -34.61 8.63
C ALA A 809 -13.39 -33.89 7.50
N ASN A 810 -13.96 -33.75 6.31
CA ASN A 810 -13.34 -33.09 5.15
C ASN A 810 -11.93 -33.61 4.81
N ASN A 811 -11.77 -34.93 4.73
CA ASN A 811 -10.47 -35.59 4.52
C ASN A 811 -10.45 -36.57 3.33
N GLY A 812 -11.55 -36.67 2.60
CA GLY A 812 -11.67 -37.48 1.40
C GLY A 812 -11.70 -38.99 1.63
N SER A 813 -11.76 -39.50 2.86
CA SER A 813 -11.63 -40.95 3.14
C SER A 813 -12.89 -41.78 2.85
N SER A 814 -14.06 -41.14 2.77
CA SER A 814 -15.36 -41.76 2.47
C SER A 814 -16.34 -40.70 1.97
N TRP A 815 -17.55 -41.07 1.54
CA TRP A 815 -18.60 -40.08 1.22
C TRP A 815 -19.03 -39.23 2.43
N ASP A 816 -19.03 -39.78 3.65
CA ASP A 816 -19.40 -39.02 4.85
C ASP A 816 -18.34 -37.97 5.22
N ASP A 817 -17.06 -38.30 4.97
CA ASP A 817 -15.89 -37.46 5.27
C ASP A 817 -15.24 -36.89 3.99
N ALA A 818 -16.01 -36.79 2.90
CA ALA A 818 -15.52 -36.36 1.59
C ALA A 818 -14.92 -34.96 1.64
N PHE A 819 -14.02 -34.65 0.72
CA PHE A 819 -13.59 -33.28 0.53
C PHE A 819 -14.76 -32.45 0.00
N ASN A 820 -15.05 -31.31 0.65
CA ASN A 820 -16.06 -30.36 0.20
C ASN A 820 -15.65 -29.66 -1.10
N TYR A 821 -14.36 -29.68 -1.41
CA TYR A 821 -13.79 -29.04 -2.58
C TYR A 821 -12.95 -30.01 -3.40
N LEU A 822 -13.13 -29.97 -4.73
CA LEU A 822 -12.40 -30.85 -5.64
C LEU A 822 -10.89 -30.58 -5.61
N GLN A 823 -10.48 -29.32 -5.44
CA GLN A 823 -9.07 -28.94 -5.41
C GLN A 823 -8.33 -29.53 -4.20
N ASP A 824 -8.98 -29.62 -3.03
CA ASP A 824 -8.40 -30.25 -1.84
C ASP A 824 -8.09 -31.74 -2.08
N ALA A 825 -8.96 -32.44 -2.81
CA ALA A 825 -8.74 -33.84 -3.16
C ALA A 825 -7.59 -34.02 -4.18
N VAL A 826 -7.49 -33.12 -5.16
CA VAL A 826 -6.39 -33.12 -6.13
C VAL A 826 -5.06 -32.83 -5.42
N ALA A 827 -5.03 -31.87 -4.50
CA ALA A 827 -3.82 -31.48 -3.78
C ALA A 827 -3.19 -32.62 -2.95
N VAL A 828 -4.01 -33.56 -2.45
CA VAL A 828 -3.51 -34.70 -1.66
C VAL A 828 -3.28 -35.96 -2.51
N ALA A 829 -3.85 -36.03 -3.71
CA ALA A 829 -3.75 -37.18 -4.58
C ALA A 829 -2.32 -37.37 -5.12
N ARG A 830 -1.95 -38.64 -5.29
CA ARG A 830 -0.68 -39.05 -5.90
C ARG A 830 -0.94 -39.57 -7.31
N TYR A 831 0.12 -39.63 -8.10
CA TYR A 831 0.07 -40.37 -9.36
C TYR A 831 -0.44 -41.80 -9.13
N GLY A 832 -1.54 -42.15 -9.80
CA GLY A 832 -2.21 -43.44 -9.67
C GLY A 832 -3.39 -43.47 -8.69
N ASP A 833 -3.60 -42.44 -7.86
CA ASP A 833 -4.78 -42.33 -7.00
C ASP A 833 -6.05 -42.05 -7.80
N LYS A 834 -7.21 -42.31 -7.19
CA LYS A 834 -8.52 -42.06 -7.79
C LYS A 834 -9.30 -41.06 -6.95
N ILE A 835 -9.92 -40.11 -7.62
CA ILE A 835 -10.86 -39.17 -7.00
C ILE A 835 -12.26 -39.46 -7.54
N LEU A 836 -13.19 -39.80 -6.64
CA LEU A 836 -14.61 -39.95 -6.94
C LEU A 836 -15.34 -38.67 -6.55
N VAL A 837 -15.95 -38.02 -7.54
CA VAL A 837 -16.71 -36.78 -7.35
C VAL A 837 -18.20 -37.08 -7.35
N ALA A 838 -18.92 -36.64 -6.32
CA ALA A 838 -20.37 -36.78 -6.25
C ALA A 838 -21.05 -35.98 -7.37
N GLN A 839 -22.34 -36.24 -7.59
CA GLN A 839 -23.11 -35.44 -8.52
C GLN A 839 -23.39 -34.07 -7.89
N GLY A 840 -22.77 -33.01 -8.42
CA GLY A 840 -22.91 -31.65 -7.90
C GLY A 840 -22.43 -30.60 -8.89
N THR A 841 -22.44 -29.33 -8.47
CA THR A 841 -21.81 -28.22 -9.20
C THR A 841 -20.65 -27.70 -8.36
N TYR A 842 -19.47 -28.23 -8.60
CA TYR A 842 -18.26 -27.79 -7.92
C TYR A 842 -17.75 -26.51 -8.56
N LYS A 843 -17.36 -25.54 -7.73
CA LYS A 843 -16.65 -24.34 -8.17
C LYS A 843 -15.21 -24.41 -7.68
N PRO A 844 -14.24 -23.83 -8.41
CA PRO A 844 -12.89 -23.63 -7.89
C PRO A 844 -12.96 -22.84 -6.58
N ASP A 845 -12.31 -23.34 -5.54
CA ASP A 845 -12.30 -22.79 -4.18
C ASP A 845 -10.95 -22.18 -3.80
N ARG A 846 -9.90 -22.52 -4.55
CA ARG A 846 -8.58 -21.90 -4.51
C ARG A 846 -8.25 -21.37 -5.89
N ALA A 847 -8.05 -20.07 -6.02
CA ALA A 847 -7.25 -19.54 -7.10
C ALA A 847 -5.82 -20.01 -6.82
N ASP A 848 -5.42 -21.16 -7.36
CA ASP A 848 -4.00 -21.38 -7.59
C ASP A 848 -3.63 -20.56 -8.85
N TYR A 849 -2.57 -19.79 -8.74
CA TYR A 849 -2.34 -18.57 -9.51
C TYR A 849 -1.28 -18.79 -10.59
N SER A 850 -1.42 -19.76 -11.50
CA SER A 850 -0.38 -19.96 -12.53
C SER A 850 -0.78 -19.57 -13.96
N MET A 851 -2.06 -19.32 -14.27
CA MET A 851 -2.51 -18.73 -15.54
C MET A 851 -3.86 -18.03 -15.39
N ILE A 852 -3.85 -16.70 -15.24
CA ILE A 852 -5.06 -15.86 -15.35
C ILE A 852 -4.75 -14.77 -16.38
N THR A 853 -5.31 -14.87 -17.59
CA THR A 853 -5.41 -13.71 -18.49
C THR A 853 -6.54 -12.78 -18.01
N PRO A 854 -6.48 -11.46 -18.27
CA PRO A 854 -7.52 -10.51 -17.88
C PRO A 854 -8.84 -10.76 -18.64
N GLY A 855 -9.70 -11.63 -18.10
CA GLY A 855 -10.99 -11.97 -18.71
C GLY A 855 -11.80 -13.06 -18.02
N ASP A 856 -11.18 -14.01 -17.32
CA ASP A 856 -11.86 -15.23 -16.87
C ASP A 856 -12.02 -15.30 -15.34
N TRP A 857 -12.97 -14.53 -14.81
CA TRP A 857 -13.52 -14.77 -13.48
C TRP A 857 -14.63 -15.84 -13.62
N ASN A 858 -14.29 -17.15 -13.60
CA ASN A 858 -15.15 -18.26 -13.11
C ASN A 858 -14.73 -19.75 -13.38
N GLU A 859 -13.64 -20.14 -14.07
CA GLU A 859 -13.71 -21.44 -14.82
C GLU A 859 -12.67 -22.59 -14.67
N PHE A 860 -11.70 -22.68 -13.74
CA PHE A 860 -10.76 -23.84 -13.77
C PHE A 860 -10.46 -24.56 -12.44
N PHE A 861 -10.48 -25.90 -12.50
CA PHE A 861 -9.84 -26.81 -11.54
C PHE A 861 -8.41 -27.08 -12.01
N TRP A 862 -7.43 -26.96 -11.11
CA TRP A 862 -6.05 -27.34 -11.40
C TRP A 862 -5.93 -28.85 -11.20
N LEU A 863 -5.72 -29.58 -12.30
CA LEU A 863 -5.53 -31.05 -12.34
C LEU A 863 -4.05 -31.39 -12.42
#